data_AF-A0A4Y9XUL1-F1
#
_entry.id   AF-A0A4Y9XUL1-F1
#
_cell.length_a   1.000
_cell.length_b   1.000
_cell.length_c   1.000
_cell.angle_alpha   90.00
_cell.angle_beta   90.00
_cell.angle_gamma   90.00
#
_symmetry.space_group_name_H-M   'P 1'
#
loop_
_entity.id
_entity.type
_entity.pdbx_description
1 polymer ?
#
loop_
_entity_poly.entity_id
_entity_poly.type
_entity_poly.pdbx_seq_one_letter_code
_entity_poly.pdbx_strand_id
1 'polypeptide(L)'
;MANTPHGSVLKDLVARDEPIRQNLKEEAGKLPDITLTERQLCDLELIMNGGFSPLEGFMNEKDYTNVIESLRLADGTLFPMPITLDVSREDIDRLSIASGSRIALLDPRDDQPLAIITIEDVYRPDQVKEAINVFGADDPAHPSVSYLRRKVKEYYIGGKVQAIEPPVHFDYVALRYTPSELRAHFKKLAWRKVVAFQTRNPMHRAHRELTVRAARLRQANVLIHPVVGLTKPGDVDHYTRVRVYEAIIAKYPKGMGHLALLPLAMRMAGPREAVWHAIIRKNFGATHFIVGRDHAGPGKNSQGKDFYGPYDAQDLVMKYHDELQIEMVPFQQMKYLPSTDEYVPVDEVPKGEETLDISGTELRKRLKTGGPIPDWFSYEAVVKTLRESYPPRLKQGFVVFLTGLHNSGKDTIAKALQVVLNEQGGRSVSVLSGDNIRSDLDTPFSYTPEERTKNLERIAFVTAELARAGAAVIAAPIAPEPSRPGRREGHCNPHCRRNVYSRARKGELKHVPGVNEEYETPERPDLTADLTTQSVPEIVHTEAVRMPVIGRRGPRTQEKLERVAAGLGRRASMSGDLKDQGDVSSDLWVAGNVPGAKSTGKTASVTYAIGDASGTIMTAAMDFDEYSVQNQAFISVGVDNAHPANTGVIGLGPNSASNIYEQFNSDAGDTPLNRIFEQNTSTPNFLSVLLGRSDDTSNPYPGDITVGEVVPGYENITSQPKLPILRDEDSGAQHWQTLLDKDGIIGPDGEAIPVQSVVQGLDQLVVVFDTGFSLPQVPSTVSDAIYSRVPGANWTSVPAASGNVWTLPCDVELNVTFKFGGLSYPVNPLDTNLGALNVKGSDGTEICVGAFQPITTASSSSFDMILGMAFLRNAYLLVDLGDYVHGSMASTASPYIQLLSLANQAQAHKEFVDARLGGVDNTSAFHLLPAMNTTNWATSSNESTSQKLKPYLPYIIAGSVAAAILLIVAASACLGSRKRGTYQRLHEPAPAGLPREPAASFSPLSTTAPSLLNSLDALLHLLLSCLIACIVWASTDTDTYLNYCSIVHSA
;
A
#
# COMPACT_ATOMS: atom_id res chain seq x y z
N MET A 1 -16.28 29.88 25.35
CA MET A 1 -16.02 29.48 23.95
C MET A 1 -14.52 29.48 23.74
N ALA A 2 -14.02 28.62 22.84
CA ALA A 2 -12.67 28.75 22.29
C ALA A 2 -12.55 30.06 21.47
N ASN A 3 -11.34 30.55 21.24
CA ASN A 3 -11.08 31.88 20.67
C ASN A 3 -11.84 32.14 19.35
N THR A 4 -12.30 33.37 19.09
CA THR A 4 -13.03 33.71 17.86
C THR A 4 -12.14 33.44 16.63
N PRO A 5 -12.66 32.86 15.52
CA PRO A 5 -11.90 32.69 14.28
C PRO A 5 -11.34 34.02 13.77
N HIS A 6 -10.24 33.95 13.05
CA HIS A 6 -9.65 35.11 12.39
C HIS A 6 -10.52 35.55 11.19
N GLY A 7 -10.77 36.85 11.06
CA GLY A 7 -11.84 37.36 10.20
C GLY A 7 -13.27 37.09 10.72
N SER A 8 -13.43 36.77 12.00
CA SER A 8 -14.70 36.52 12.73
C SER A 8 -15.48 35.25 12.34
N VAL A 9 -15.36 34.76 11.10
CA VAL A 9 -16.07 33.58 10.59
C VAL A 9 -15.07 32.46 10.30
N LEU A 10 -15.36 31.25 10.79
CA LEU A 10 -14.60 30.05 10.42
C LEU A 10 -15.02 29.63 9.00
N LYS A 11 -14.06 29.58 8.09
CA LYS A 11 -14.23 29.16 6.69
C LYS A 11 -14.14 27.63 6.56
N ASP A 12 -14.98 26.92 7.30
CA ASP A 12 -15.15 25.48 7.14
C ASP A 12 -15.93 25.21 5.84
N LEU A 13 -15.20 25.03 4.74
CA LEU A 13 -15.76 24.86 3.40
C LEU A 13 -16.37 23.46 3.24
N VAL A 14 -15.81 22.45 3.92
CA VAL A 14 -16.40 21.10 3.96
C VAL A 14 -17.80 21.17 4.57
N ALA A 15 -17.96 21.81 5.73
CA ALA A 15 -19.28 22.02 6.34
C ALA A 15 -20.20 22.96 5.52
N ARG A 16 -19.64 23.92 4.78
CA ARG A 16 -20.40 24.83 3.90
C ARG A 16 -21.00 24.11 2.69
N ASP A 17 -20.20 23.24 2.05
CA ASP A 17 -20.51 22.65 0.75
C ASP A 17 -21.10 21.23 0.84
N GLU A 18 -21.13 20.61 2.02
CA GLU A 18 -21.78 19.31 2.28
C GLU A 18 -23.18 19.16 1.61
N PRO A 19 -24.10 20.15 1.64
CA PRO A 19 -25.40 20.03 0.98
C PRO A 19 -25.36 19.95 -0.55
N ILE A 20 -24.23 20.33 -1.17
CA ILE A 20 -24.01 20.30 -2.63
C ILE A 20 -22.89 19.32 -3.05
N ARG A 21 -22.29 18.58 -2.10
CA ARG A 21 -21.15 17.68 -2.33
C ARG A 21 -21.33 16.73 -3.51
N GLN A 22 -22.49 16.07 -3.59
CA GLN A 22 -22.78 15.11 -4.66
C GLN A 22 -22.78 15.79 -6.05
N ASN A 23 -23.38 16.97 -6.15
CA ASN A 23 -23.38 17.76 -7.39
C ASN A 23 -21.95 18.17 -7.78
N LEU A 24 -21.12 18.58 -6.82
CA LEU A 24 -19.72 18.94 -7.05
C LEU A 24 -18.89 17.72 -7.48
N LYS A 25 -19.11 16.53 -6.91
CA LYS A 25 -18.43 15.29 -7.31
C LYS A 25 -18.81 14.86 -8.73
N GLU A 26 -20.08 15.00 -9.10
CA GLU A 26 -20.57 14.75 -10.47
C GLU A 26 -20.15 15.83 -11.48
N GLU A 27 -19.89 17.06 -11.03
CA GLU A 27 -19.33 18.13 -11.86
C GLU A 27 -17.84 17.90 -12.09
N ALA A 28 -17.07 17.57 -11.04
CA ALA A 28 -15.62 17.37 -11.12
C ALA A 28 -15.23 16.32 -12.16
N GLY A 29 -15.97 15.21 -12.28
CA GLY A 29 -15.77 14.18 -13.30
C GLY A 29 -16.02 14.64 -14.76
N LYS A 30 -16.38 15.91 -14.99
CA LYS A 30 -16.59 16.53 -16.31
C LYS A 30 -15.72 17.76 -16.54
N LEU A 31 -15.02 18.25 -15.52
CA LEU A 31 -14.17 19.44 -15.60
C LEU A 31 -12.73 19.06 -16.02
N PRO A 32 -11.95 20.01 -16.57
CA PRO A 32 -10.49 19.88 -16.59
C PRO A 32 -9.95 19.75 -15.16
N ASP A 33 -8.90 18.96 -14.98
CA ASP A 33 -8.31 18.66 -13.68
C ASP A 33 -6.85 19.17 -13.55
N ILE A 34 -6.43 19.38 -12.30
CA ILE A 34 -5.05 19.61 -11.89
C ILE A 34 -4.74 18.74 -10.68
N THR A 35 -3.80 17.81 -10.84
CA THR A 35 -3.17 17.09 -9.71
C THR A 35 -2.31 18.06 -8.90
N LEU A 36 -2.58 18.15 -7.60
CA LEU A 36 -1.86 19.04 -6.69
C LEU A 36 -0.45 18.55 -6.36
N THR A 37 0.44 19.46 -5.96
CA THR A 37 1.68 19.09 -5.25
C THR A 37 1.41 18.85 -3.77
N GLU A 38 2.27 18.10 -3.06
CA GLU A 38 2.16 17.89 -1.60
C GLU A 38 2.01 19.19 -0.79
N ARG A 39 2.66 20.28 -1.23
CA ARG A 39 2.53 21.60 -0.60
C ARG A 39 1.13 22.18 -0.80
N GLN A 40 0.65 22.17 -2.05
CA GLN A 40 -0.68 22.67 -2.40
C GLN A 40 -1.79 21.81 -1.76
N LEU A 41 -1.56 20.51 -1.56
CA LEU A 41 -2.46 19.61 -0.83
C LEU A 41 -2.58 20.02 0.65
N CYS A 42 -1.46 20.23 1.35
CA CYS A 42 -1.46 20.73 2.73
C CYS A 42 -2.14 22.11 2.84
N ASP A 43 -1.94 22.97 1.85
CA ASP A 43 -2.56 24.29 1.82
C ASP A 43 -4.07 24.20 1.55
N LEU A 44 -4.51 23.37 0.61
CA LEU A 44 -5.91 23.12 0.31
C LEU A 44 -6.64 22.53 1.52
N GLU A 45 -6.05 21.56 2.22
CA GLU A 45 -6.63 20.99 3.44
C GLU A 45 -6.95 22.07 4.49
N LEU A 46 -6.01 23.01 4.70
CA LEU A 46 -6.16 24.11 5.66
C LEU A 46 -7.02 25.28 5.14
N ILE A 47 -7.21 25.41 3.83
CA ILE A 47 -8.27 26.25 3.24
C ILE A 47 -9.63 25.62 3.53
N MET A 48 -9.81 24.35 3.15
CA MET A 48 -11.11 23.66 3.20
C MET A 48 -11.63 23.44 4.62
N ASN A 49 -10.78 23.15 5.59
CA ASN A 49 -11.20 22.98 7.00
C ASN A 49 -11.27 24.30 7.79
N GLY A 50 -10.97 25.44 7.16
CA GLY A 50 -10.98 26.76 7.80
C GLY A 50 -9.74 27.09 8.65
N GLY A 51 -8.70 26.26 8.63
CA GLY A 51 -7.41 26.53 9.29
C GLY A 51 -6.78 27.87 8.86
N PHE A 52 -7.00 28.30 7.61
CA PHE A 52 -6.56 29.59 7.05
C PHE A 52 -7.63 30.69 7.02
N SER A 53 -8.74 30.56 7.77
CA SER A 53 -9.76 31.63 7.88
C SER A 53 -9.11 33.02 8.10
N PRO A 54 -9.53 34.07 7.37
CA PRO A 54 -10.72 34.15 6.50
C PRO A 54 -10.53 33.66 5.05
N LEU A 55 -9.38 33.10 4.68
CA LEU A 55 -9.12 32.62 3.32
C LEU A 55 -10.08 31.47 2.96
N GLU A 56 -10.67 31.53 1.75
CA GLU A 56 -11.65 30.56 1.22
C GLU A 56 -11.29 30.06 -0.19
N GLY A 57 -10.01 30.15 -0.55
CA GLY A 57 -9.48 29.78 -1.86
C GLY A 57 -7.98 30.08 -1.98
N PHE A 58 -7.39 29.87 -3.16
CA PHE A 58 -6.03 30.30 -3.43
C PHE A 58 -6.01 31.79 -3.82
N MET A 59 -4.96 32.52 -3.39
CA MET A 59 -4.92 33.97 -3.50
C MET A 59 -4.86 34.46 -4.95
N ASN A 60 -5.80 35.36 -5.28
CA ASN A 60 -5.74 36.21 -6.47
C ASN A 60 -4.58 37.22 -6.40
N GLU A 61 -4.26 37.85 -7.53
CA GLU A 61 -3.11 38.77 -7.65
C GLU A 61 -3.20 39.92 -6.63
N LYS A 62 -4.42 40.38 -6.34
CA LYS A 62 -4.69 41.48 -5.41
C LYS A 62 -4.38 41.07 -3.97
N ASP A 63 -4.88 39.93 -3.51
CA ASP A 63 -4.59 39.40 -2.18
C ASP A 63 -3.10 39.07 -2.04
N TYR A 64 -2.54 38.34 -3.01
CA TYR A 64 -1.12 37.98 -3.04
C TYR A 64 -0.21 39.22 -2.95
N THR A 65 -0.46 40.26 -3.75
CA THR A 65 0.35 41.48 -3.75
C THR A 65 0.29 42.20 -2.41
N ASN A 66 -0.90 42.35 -1.81
CA ASN A 66 -1.03 42.97 -0.49
C ASN A 66 -0.38 42.13 0.61
N VAL A 67 -0.40 40.80 0.52
CA VAL A 67 0.23 39.89 1.48
C VAL A 67 1.75 40.00 1.43
N ILE A 68 2.36 39.99 0.23
CA ILE A 68 3.81 40.12 0.12
C ILE A 68 4.29 41.53 0.53
N GLU A 69 3.54 42.60 0.26
CA GLU A 69 3.95 43.98 0.57
C GLU A 69 3.63 44.43 2.00
N SER A 70 2.46 44.04 2.54
CA SER A 70 1.90 44.64 3.77
C SER A 70 1.48 43.63 4.86
N LEU A 71 1.59 42.33 4.59
CA LEU A 71 1.10 41.22 5.44
C LEU A 71 -0.42 41.24 5.62
N ARG A 72 -1.18 41.73 4.62
CA ARG A 72 -2.65 41.81 4.65
C ARG A 72 -3.28 41.27 3.38
N LEU A 73 -4.47 40.71 3.50
CA LEU A 73 -5.37 40.49 2.37
C LEU A 73 -5.89 41.85 1.84
N ALA A 74 -6.52 41.82 0.67
CA ALA A 74 -7.04 43.00 -0.03
C ALA A 74 -8.23 43.68 0.67
N ASP A 75 -8.83 43.04 1.68
CA ASP A 75 -9.84 43.60 2.59
C ASP A 75 -9.22 44.31 3.82
N GLY A 76 -7.89 44.23 3.98
CA GLY A 76 -7.13 44.76 5.11
C GLY A 76 -6.88 43.76 6.24
N THR A 77 -7.46 42.55 6.20
CA THR A 77 -7.27 41.52 7.23
C THR A 77 -5.82 41.04 7.26
N LEU A 78 -5.20 41.02 8.44
CA LEU A 78 -3.83 40.52 8.64
C LEU A 78 -3.69 39.07 8.16
N PHE A 79 -2.84 38.82 7.17
CA PHE A 79 -2.44 37.49 6.71
C PHE A 79 -1.02 37.57 6.12
N PRO A 80 0.01 36.94 6.74
CA PRO A 80 1.40 37.28 6.45
C PRO A 80 2.08 36.40 5.39
N MET A 81 1.43 35.33 4.91
CA MET A 81 2.01 34.26 4.08
C MET A 81 1.25 34.11 2.75
N PRO A 82 1.91 34.12 1.58
CA PRO A 82 1.22 33.85 0.32
C PRO A 82 0.82 32.38 0.22
N ILE A 83 -0.44 32.13 -0.18
CA ILE A 83 -1.01 30.78 -0.39
C ILE A 83 -1.62 30.76 -1.79
N THR A 84 -0.88 30.18 -2.72
CA THR A 84 -1.13 30.26 -4.17
C THR A 84 -1.08 28.87 -4.80
N LEU A 85 -1.81 28.70 -5.90
CA LEU A 85 -1.80 27.48 -6.70
C LEU A 85 -1.02 27.76 -7.98
N ASP A 86 0.14 27.10 -8.13
CA ASP A 86 1.06 27.33 -9.24
C ASP A 86 0.89 26.34 -10.40
N VAL A 87 0.88 26.89 -11.62
CA VAL A 87 0.64 26.19 -12.90
C VAL A 87 1.68 26.62 -13.94
N SER A 88 1.92 25.77 -14.95
CA SER A 88 2.84 26.11 -16.04
C SER A 88 2.08 26.74 -17.20
N ARG A 89 2.81 27.31 -18.18
CA ARG A 89 2.16 27.82 -19.39
C ARG A 89 1.50 26.69 -20.18
N GLU A 90 2.13 25.52 -20.22
CA GLU A 90 1.60 24.33 -20.86
C GLU A 90 0.32 23.84 -20.19
N ASP A 91 0.20 23.92 -18.86
CA ASP A 91 -1.05 23.62 -18.14
C ASP A 91 -2.15 24.64 -18.49
N ILE A 92 -1.82 25.94 -18.56
CA ILE A 92 -2.75 27.00 -18.95
C ILE A 92 -3.31 26.77 -20.36
N ASP A 93 -2.43 26.52 -21.33
CA ASP A 93 -2.79 26.31 -22.73
C ASP A 93 -3.55 24.98 -22.91
N ARG A 94 -3.11 23.90 -22.26
CA ARG A 94 -3.72 22.55 -22.34
C ARG A 94 -5.12 22.49 -21.75
N LEU A 95 -5.33 23.13 -20.59
CA LEU A 95 -6.58 23.07 -19.83
C LEU A 95 -7.50 24.27 -20.13
N SER A 96 -7.09 25.19 -21.02
CA SER A 96 -7.82 26.43 -21.34
C SER A 96 -8.16 27.26 -20.08
N ILE A 97 -7.14 27.46 -19.23
CA ILE A 97 -7.27 28.16 -17.95
C ILE A 97 -7.48 29.66 -18.20
N ALA A 98 -8.63 30.18 -17.77
CA ALA A 98 -9.00 31.59 -17.89
C ALA A 98 -9.85 32.04 -16.69
N SER A 99 -10.06 33.35 -16.56
CA SER A 99 -11.00 33.90 -15.57
C SER A 99 -12.42 33.36 -15.84
N GLY A 100 -13.07 32.86 -14.79
CA GLY A 100 -14.36 32.17 -14.86
C GLY A 100 -14.27 30.66 -15.14
N SER A 101 -13.11 30.11 -15.52
CA SER A 101 -12.94 28.67 -15.68
C SER A 101 -13.07 27.96 -14.32
N ARG A 102 -13.66 26.75 -14.34
CA ARG A 102 -13.79 25.85 -13.20
C ARG A 102 -12.89 24.63 -13.42
N ILE A 103 -12.11 24.26 -12.42
CA ILE A 103 -11.11 23.18 -12.50
C ILE A 103 -11.22 22.29 -11.26
N ALA A 104 -11.18 20.97 -11.46
CA ALA A 104 -11.11 20.00 -10.38
C ALA A 104 -9.68 19.89 -9.83
N LEU A 105 -9.52 19.91 -8.51
CA LEU A 105 -8.24 19.76 -7.82
C LEU A 105 -8.13 18.33 -7.28
N LEU A 106 -7.19 17.56 -7.83
CA LEU A 106 -7.02 16.14 -7.49
C LEU A 106 -5.91 15.92 -6.46
N ASP A 107 -6.10 14.92 -5.60
CA ASP A 107 -5.07 14.44 -4.70
C ASP A 107 -3.96 13.69 -5.47
N PRO A 108 -2.66 14.01 -5.30
CA PRO A 108 -1.56 13.30 -5.95
C PRO A 108 -1.36 11.85 -5.51
N ARG A 109 -2.07 11.37 -4.48
CA ARG A 109 -1.85 10.06 -3.87
C ARG A 109 -2.79 8.99 -4.41
N ASP A 110 -4.04 9.35 -4.68
CA ASP A 110 -5.13 8.43 -5.06
C ASP A 110 -6.02 8.95 -6.21
N ASP A 111 -5.65 10.09 -6.82
CA ASP A 111 -6.36 10.78 -7.90
C ASP A 111 -7.81 11.24 -7.55
N GLN A 112 -8.21 11.26 -6.26
CA GLN A 112 -9.57 11.70 -5.88
C GLN A 112 -9.79 13.22 -6.06
N PRO A 113 -10.99 13.65 -6.50
CA PRO A 113 -11.33 15.06 -6.65
C PRO A 113 -11.70 15.70 -5.31
N LEU A 114 -10.74 16.41 -4.70
CA LEU A 114 -10.90 17.03 -3.39
C LEU A 114 -11.77 18.29 -3.41
N ALA A 115 -11.68 19.07 -4.50
CA ALA A 115 -12.32 20.38 -4.60
C ALA A 115 -12.49 20.85 -6.05
N ILE A 116 -13.31 21.88 -6.25
CA ILE A 116 -13.37 22.67 -7.49
C ILE A 116 -12.93 24.11 -7.18
N ILE A 117 -11.96 24.62 -7.94
CA ILE A 117 -11.61 26.05 -7.94
C ILE A 117 -12.36 26.77 -9.05
N THR A 118 -12.95 27.93 -8.74
CA THR A 118 -13.43 28.90 -9.75
C THR A 118 -12.42 30.02 -9.87
N ILE A 119 -11.78 30.13 -11.03
CA ILE A 119 -10.65 31.02 -11.25
C ILE A 119 -11.12 32.47 -11.37
N GLU A 120 -10.53 33.35 -10.56
CA GLU A 120 -10.71 34.79 -10.63
C GLU A 120 -9.67 35.41 -11.57
N ASP A 121 -8.38 35.04 -11.42
CA ASP A 121 -7.29 35.52 -12.26
C ASP A 121 -6.17 34.47 -12.47
N VAL A 122 -5.33 34.75 -13.48
CA VAL A 122 -4.12 33.99 -13.82
C VAL A 122 -3.00 35.02 -14.02
N TYR A 123 -2.00 35.01 -13.15
CA TYR A 123 -0.98 36.06 -13.10
C TYR A 123 0.43 35.48 -12.96
N ARG A 124 1.44 36.27 -13.36
CA ARG A 124 2.86 35.88 -13.29
C ARG A 124 3.54 36.60 -12.12
N PRO A 125 3.82 35.93 -10.99
CA PRO A 125 4.46 36.56 -9.85
C PRO A 125 5.92 36.93 -10.12
N ASP A 126 6.36 38.06 -9.54
CA ASP A 126 7.80 38.31 -9.34
C ASP A 126 8.30 37.50 -8.14
N GLN A 127 8.82 36.31 -8.44
CA GLN A 127 9.43 35.42 -7.45
C GLN A 127 10.68 36.01 -6.76
N VAL A 128 11.38 37.00 -7.34
CA VAL A 128 12.49 37.72 -6.65
C VAL A 128 11.92 38.58 -5.53
N LYS A 129 10.87 39.35 -5.84
CA LYS A 129 10.16 40.19 -4.89
C LYS A 129 9.47 39.36 -3.81
N GLU A 130 8.88 38.21 -4.14
CA GLU A 130 8.36 37.25 -3.16
C GLU A 130 9.47 36.77 -2.22
N ALA A 131 10.60 36.31 -2.76
CA ALA A 131 11.71 35.79 -1.96
C ALA A 131 12.27 36.83 -0.97
N ILE A 132 12.48 38.07 -1.43
CA ILE A 132 12.98 39.15 -0.58
C ILE A 132 11.93 39.57 0.47
N ASN A 133 10.68 39.81 0.06
CA ASN A 133 9.70 40.37 0.98
C ASN A 133 9.15 39.34 1.98
N VAL A 134 9.04 38.07 1.59
CA VAL A 134 8.46 36.99 2.41
C VAL A 134 9.52 36.21 3.19
N PHE A 135 10.65 35.88 2.56
CA PHE A 135 11.72 35.08 3.17
C PHE A 135 12.96 35.91 3.59
N GLY A 136 12.89 37.24 3.42
CA GLY A 136 13.92 38.20 3.85
C GLY A 136 15.11 38.36 2.90
N ALA A 137 15.35 37.39 2.00
CA ALA A 137 16.41 37.43 1.00
C ALA A 137 16.16 36.41 -0.13
N ASP A 138 16.59 36.72 -1.35
CA ASP A 138 16.69 35.75 -2.46
C ASP A 138 17.98 34.90 -2.35
N ASP A 139 18.13 34.20 -1.22
CA ASP A 139 19.24 33.27 -0.97
C ASP A 139 18.74 31.81 -1.10
N PRO A 140 19.27 31.00 -2.05
CA PRO A 140 18.83 29.62 -2.25
C PRO A 140 19.17 28.66 -1.10
N ALA A 141 19.94 29.10 -0.10
CA ALA A 141 20.11 28.39 1.19
C ALA A 141 18.84 28.45 2.07
N HIS A 142 17.94 29.40 1.84
CA HIS A 142 16.62 29.41 2.49
C HIS A 142 15.75 28.31 1.86
N PRO A 143 15.19 27.35 2.63
CA PRO A 143 14.45 26.21 2.09
C PRO A 143 13.33 26.61 1.12
N SER A 144 12.51 27.61 1.49
CA SER A 144 11.41 28.06 0.61
C SER A 144 11.84 28.92 -0.58
N VAL A 145 13.01 29.59 -0.55
CA VAL A 145 13.56 30.23 -1.76
C VAL A 145 14.05 29.14 -2.70
N SER A 146 14.75 28.12 -2.17
CA SER A 146 15.12 26.93 -2.94
C SER A 146 13.90 26.25 -3.58
N TYR A 147 12.78 26.16 -2.87
CA TYR A 147 11.53 25.61 -3.40
C TYR A 147 10.92 26.52 -4.48
N LEU A 148 10.77 27.82 -4.19
CA LEU A 148 10.24 28.84 -5.11
C LEU A 148 11.00 28.87 -6.44
N ARG A 149 12.33 28.74 -6.41
CA ARG A 149 13.17 28.76 -7.61
C ARG A 149 13.28 27.44 -8.38
N ARG A 150 12.88 26.30 -7.80
CA ARG A 150 13.18 24.96 -8.34
C ARG A 150 11.97 24.03 -8.49
N LYS A 151 10.83 24.38 -7.88
CA LYS A 151 9.63 23.54 -7.82
C LYS A 151 8.36 24.30 -8.19
N VAL A 152 8.25 25.57 -7.79
CA VAL A 152 7.11 26.42 -8.13
C VAL A 152 7.15 26.80 -9.62
N LYS A 153 6.01 26.66 -10.29
CA LYS A 153 5.81 26.94 -11.72
C LYS A 153 5.71 28.45 -12.00
N GLU A 154 5.57 28.83 -13.28
CA GLU A 154 5.69 30.23 -13.74
C GLU A 154 4.49 31.13 -13.39
N TYR A 155 3.27 30.56 -13.30
CA TYR A 155 2.03 31.32 -13.10
C TYR A 155 1.34 30.88 -11.80
N TYR A 156 0.64 31.81 -11.17
CA TYR A 156 -0.31 31.54 -10.09
C TYR A 156 -1.74 31.69 -10.61
N ILE A 157 -2.64 30.85 -10.13
CA ILE A 157 -4.09 30.99 -10.33
C ILE A 157 -4.76 31.34 -9.00
N GLY A 158 -5.49 32.45 -9.01
CA GLY A 158 -6.33 32.88 -7.90
C GLY A 158 -7.76 32.40 -8.09
N GLY A 159 -8.44 32.03 -7.01
CA GLY A 159 -9.82 31.60 -7.12
C GLY A 159 -10.41 30.99 -5.86
N LYS A 160 -11.73 31.09 -5.74
CA LYS A 160 -12.49 30.52 -4.63
C LYS A 160 -12.64 29.02 -4.79
N VAL A 161 -12.55 28.32 -3.67
CA VAL A 161 -12.63 26.87 -3.59
C VAL A 161 -14.01 26.44 -3.12
N GLN A 162 -14.53 25.37 -3.72
CA GLN A 162 -15.66 24.58 -3.24
C GLN A 162 -15.17 23.18 -2.89
N ALA A 163 -15.43 22.73 -1.67
CA ALA A 163 -14.96 21.44 -1.17
C ALA A 163 -15.87 20.30 -1.66
N ILE A 164 -15.26 19.18 -2.05
CA ILE A 164 -15.94 17.91 -2.32
C ILE A 164 -15.68 16.98 -1.13
N GLU A 165 -14.42 16.67 -0.87
CA GLU A 165 -14.01 15.79 0.23
C GLU A 165 -12.64 16.19 0.81
N PRO A 166 -12.43 16.03 2.12
CA PRO A 166 -11.12 16.29 2.73
C PRO A 166 -10.10 15.24 2.25
N PRO A 167 -8.79 15.57 2.21
CA PRO A 167 -7.76 14.60 1.86
C PRO A 167 -7.77 13.41 2.82
N VAL A 168 -7.80 12.19 2.28
CA VAL A 168 -7.73 10.97 3.09
C VAL A 168 -6.35 10.85 3.71
N HIS A 169 -6.27 10.55 5.00
CA HIS A 169 -5.02 10.23 5.68
C HIS A 169 -5.17 8.88 6.38
N PHE A 170 -4.22 7.97 6.17
CA PHE A 170 -4.24 6.64 6.81
C PHE A 170 -3.47 6.62 8.14
N ASP A 171 -2.63 7.63 8.40
CA ASP A 171 -1.79 7.71 9.58
C ASP A 171 -2.40 8.60 10.66
N TYR A 172 -2.50 8.04 11.88
CA TYR A 172 -2.88 8.76 13.09
C TYR A 172 -4.21 9.53 13.01
N VAL A 173 -5.23 8.95 12.36
CA VAL A 173 -6.55 9.60 12.14
C VAL A 173 -7.16 10.19 13.41
N ALA A 174 -7.12 9.46 14.53
CA ALA A 174 -7.63 9.92 15.83
C ALA A 174 -6.84 11.11 16.47
N LEU A 175 -5.67 11.44 15.92
CA LEU A 175 -4.86 12.60 16.31
C LEU A 175 -4.97 13.74 15.29
N ARG A 176 -5.57 13.55 14.11
CA ARG A 176 -5.82 14.61 13.13
C ARG A 176 -7.16 15.26 13.45
N TYR A 177 -7.15 16.57 13.71
CA TYR A 177 -8.35 17.34 14.03
C TYR A 177 -8.51 18.48 13.04
N THR A 178 -9.73 18.73 12.58
CA THR A 178 -10.13 20.00 11.99
C THR A 178 -10.24 21.09 13.07
N PRO A 179 -10.24 22.39 12.70
CA PRO A 179 -10.58 23.48 13.59
C PRO A 179 -11.94 23.28 14.31
N SER A 180 -12.95 22.78 13.59
CA SER A 180 -14.30 22.54 14.10
C SER A 180 -14.31 21.45 15.19
N GLU A 181 -13.67 20.31 14.94
CA GLU A 181 -13.57 19.21 15.89
C GLU A 181 -12.76 19.61 17.13
N LEU A 182 -11.63 20.29 16.96
CA LEU A 182 -10.79 20.68 18.11
C LEU A 182 -11.49 21.72 19.00
N ARG A 183 -12.26 22.63 18.41
CA ARG A 183 -13.14 23.55 19.15
C ARG A 183 -14.24 22.80 19.90
N ALA A 184 -14.84 21.78 19.30
CA ALA A 184 -15.82 20.92 19.95
C ALA A 184 -15.18 20.10 21.09
N HIS A 185 -13.96 19.60 20.91
CA HIS A 185 -13.18 18.89 21.92
C HIS A 185 -12.89 19.79 23.14
N PHE A 186 -12.40 21.02 22.93
CA PHE A 186 -12.20 21.98 24.01
C PHE A 186 -13.51 22.32 24.75
N LYS A 187 -14.63 22.44 24.03
CA LYS A 187 -15.95 22.62 24.63
C LYS A 187 -16.36 21.41 25.48
N LYS A 188 -16.15 20.18 25.00
CA LYS A 188 -16.44 18.91 25.69
C LYS A 188 -15.64 18.77 27.00
N LEU A 189 -14.36 19.14 26.99
CA LEU A 189 -13.51 19.14 28.19
C LEU A 189 -13.68 20.39 29.08
N ALA A 190 -14.60 21.30 28.75
CA ALA A 190 -14.77 22.62 29.40
C ALA A 190 -13.49 23.49 29.43
N TRP A 191 -12.55 23.27 28.49
CA TRP A 191 -11.32 24.05 28.36
C TRP A 191 -11.64 25.47 27.88
N ARG A 192 -11.32 26.46 28.73
CA ARG A 192 -11.55 27.90 28.45
C ARG A 192 -10.31 28.62 27.95
N LYS A 193 -9.15 28.28 28.52
CA LYS A 193 -7.83 28.76 28.08
C LYS A 193 -7.01 27.56 27.61
N VAL A 194 -6.46 27.69 26.41
CA VAL A 194 -5.59 26.72 25.76
C VAL A 194 -4.36 27.44 25.23
N VAL A 195 -3.18 26.93 25.59
CA VAL A 195 -1.86 27.35 25.11
C VAL A 195 -1.39 26.35 24.06
N ALA A 196 -1.27 26.80 22.82
CA ALA A 196 -0.78 25.96 21.72
C ALA A 196 0.74 26.02 21.60
N PHE A 197 1.36 24.84 21.44
CA PHE A 197 2.79 24.66 21.20
C PHE A 197 3.05 24.18 19.76
N GLN A 198 3.72 25.01 18.97
CA GLN A 198 4.23 24.66 17.64
C GLN A 198 5.49 23.81 17.78
N THR A 199 5.57 22.68 17.08
CA THR A 199 6.84 22.00 16.86
C THR A 199 6.87 21.23 15.54
N ARG A 200 8.08 21.07 15.00
CA ARG A 200 8.46 20.17 13.91
C ARG A 200 9.59 19.22 14.31
N ASN A 201 10.02 19.29 15.57
CA ASN A 201 11.14 18.55 16.14
C ASN A 201 10.64 17.57 17.21
N PRO A 202 11.38 16.48 17.49
CA PRO A 202 11.19 15.67 18.70
C PRO A 202 11.14 16.54 19.96
N MET A 203 10.17 16.26 20.84
CA MET A 203 10.10 16.91 22.15
C MET A 203 10.99 16.19 23.17
N HIS A 204 11.48 16.93 24.15
CA HIS A 204 12.43 16.50 25.17
C HIS A 204 12.02 17.15 26.51
N ARG A 205 12.72 16.85 27.63
CA ARG A 205 12.32 17.35 28.95
C ARG A 205 12.17 18.87 29.02
N ALA A 206 13.12 19.60 28.44
CA ALA A 206 13.05 21.06 28.31
C ALA A 206 11.75 21.57 27.64
N HIS A 207 11.25 20.87 26.62
CA HIS A 207 9.99 21.22 25.92
C HIS A 207 8.75 20.88 26.77
N ARG A 208 8.81 19.81 27.56
CA ARG A 208 7.76 19.46 28.52
C ARG A 208 7.68 20.48 29.65
N GLU A 209 8.80 20.86 30.27
CA GLU A 209 8.79 21.89 31.33
C GLU A 209 8.35 23.26 30.79
N LEU A 210 8.81 23.65 29.60
CA LEU A 210 8.38 24.87 28.90
C LEU A 210 6.86 24.95 28.78
N THR A 211 6.22 23.89 28.30
CA THR A 211 4.75 23.87 28.06
C THR A 211 3.96 23.75 29.36
N VAL A 212 4.42 22.95 30.33
CA VAL A 212 3.81 22.87 31.67
C VAL A 212 3.93 24.20 32.42
N ARG A 213 5.06 24.91 32.32
CA ARG A 213 5.26 26.24 32.90
C ARG A 213 4.34 27.27 32.25
N ALA A 214 4.23 27.28 30.91
CA ALA A 214 3.31 28.15 30.18
C ALA A 214 1.85 27.94 30.60
N ALA A 215 1.41 26.67 30.72
CA ALA A 215 0.09 26.29 31.21
C ALA A 215 -0.18 26.80 32.63
N ARG A 216 0.76 26.59 33.56
CA ARG A 216 0.65 27.05 34.96
C ARG A 216 0.57 28.58 35.06
N LEU A 217 1.46 29.30 34.38
CA LEU A 217 1.51 30.77 34.42
C LEU A 217 0.25 31.42 33.83
N ARG A 218 -0.35 30.83 32.79
CA ARG A 218 -1.55 31.38 32.13
C ARG A 218 -2.87 30.80 32.65
N GLN A 219 -2.81 29.83 33.57
CA GLN A 219 -3.94 29.03 34.07
C GLN A 219 -4.72 28.40 32.90
N ALA A 220 -3.99 27.69 32.04
CA ALA A 220 -4.46 27.16 30.77
C ALA A 220 -4.07 25.69 30.58
N ASN A 221 -4.78 25.00 29.70
CA ASN A 221 -4.39 23.65 29.26
C ASN A 221 -3.43 23.71 28.06
N VAL A 222 -2.70 22.64 27.81
CA VAL A 222 -1.70 22.55 26.74
C VAL A 222 -2.32 21.86 25.52
N LEU A 223 -2.17 22.49 24.35
CA LEU A 223 -2.31 21.82 23.06
C LEU A 223 -0.92 21.62 22.46
N ILE A 224 -0.44 20.37 22.44
CA ILE A 224 0.75 20.00 21.68
C ILE A 224 0.29 19.85 20.23
N HIS A 225 0.71 20.79 19.38
CA HIS A 225 0.17 20.94 18.02
C HIS A 225 1.28 20.78 16.97
N PRO A 226 1.89 19.60 16.83
CA PRO A 226 3.02 19.40 15.91
C PRO A 226 2.59 19.46 14.44
N VAL A 227 3.52 19.86 13.58
CA VAL A 227 3.33 19.80 12.12
C VAL A 227 3.66 18.42 11.59
N VAL A 228 2.74 17.84 10.79
CA VAL A 228 2.92 16.56 10.09
C VAL A 228 2.88 16.67 8.57
N GLY A 229 2.56 17.85 8.02
CA GLY A 229 2.86 18.18 6.62
C GLY A 229 4.35 18.48 6.40
N LEU A 230 4.67 19.21 5.33
CA LEU A 230 6.04 19.53 4.98
C LEU A 230 6.75 20.38 6.06
N THR A 231 7.95 19.97 6.45
CA THR A 231 8.80 20.66 7.45
C THR A 231 10.14 21.07 6.82
N LYS A 232 11.21 21.30 7.61
CA LYS A 232 12.50 21.65 7.03
C LYS A 232 13.16 20.39 6.45
N PRO A 233 13.78 20.43 5.25
CA PRO A 233 14.57 19.32 4.73
C PRO A 233 15.64 18.86 5.74
N GLY A 234 15.68 17.55 6.01
CA GLY A 234 16.58 16.94 6.99
C GLY A 234 16.15 17.06 8.47
N ASP A 235 14.92 17.53 8.75
CA ASP A 235 14.25 17.27 10.04
C ASP A 235 13.90 15.77 10.18
N VAL A 236 13.47 15.36 11.37
CA VAL A 236 13.02 13.97 11.62
C VAL A 236 11.68 13.72 10.91
N ASP A 237 11.48 12.53 10.36
CA ASP A 237 10.23 12.13 9.71
C ASP A 237 9.04 12.24 10.67
N HIS A 238 7.84 12.47 10.14
CA HIS A 238 6.70 12.76 11.00
C HIS A 238 6.23 11.53 11.79
N TYR A 239 6.34 10.31 11.26
CA TYR A 239 5.96 9.09 12.00
C TYR A 239 6.79 8.93 13.28
N THR A 240 8.11 9.05 13.19
CA THR A 240 9.02 9.03 14.35
C THR A 240 8.70 10.16 15.32
N ARG A 241 8.38 11.36 14.81
CA ARG A 241 8.01 12.49 15.66
C ARG A 241 6.68 12.26 16.39
N VAL A 242 5.66 11.70 15.73
CA VAL A 242 4.36 11.41 16.36
C VAL A 242 4.53 10.38 17.47
N ARG A 243 5.23 9.26 17.23
CA ARG A 243 5.57 8.29 18.29
C ARG A 243 6.31 8.94 19.47
N VAL A 244 7.19 9.91 19.22
CA VAL A 244 7.84 10.71 20.28
C VAL A 244 6.85 11.60 21.04
N TYR A 245 5.86 12.20 20.35
CA TYR A 245 4.83 13.03 20.99
C TYR A 245 3.88 12.19 21.85
N GLU A 246 3.54 10.97 21.42
CA GLU A 246 2.78 9.99 22.20
C GLU A 246 3.58 9.50 23.42
N ALA A 247 4.87 9.21 23.26
CA ALA A 247 5.75 8.86 24.37
C ALA A 247 5.91 9.99 25.41
N ILE A 248 5.86 11.26 25.00
CA ILE A 248 6.01 12.41 25.90
C ILE A 248 4.69 12.93 26.48
N ILE A 249 3.54 12.80 25.81
CA ILE A 249 2.25 13.28 26.35
C ILE A 249 1.89 12.54 27.66
N ALA A 250 2.29 11.26 27.76
CA ALA A 250 2.20 10.45 28.99
C ALA A 250 3.01 11.00 30.19
N LYS A 251 3.89 11.99 29.99
CA LYS A 251 4.66 12.67 31.05
C LYS A 251 4.03 14.00 31.50
N TYR A 252 2.88 14.38 30.96
CA TYR A 252 2.09 15.52 31.43
C TYR A 252 1.14 15.08 32.56
N PRO A 253 0.73 15.98 33.47
CA PRO A 253 -0.36 15.71 34.40
C PRO A 253 -1.63 15.29 33.64
N LYS A 254 -2.34 14.26 34.14
CA LYS A 254 -3.55 13.73 33.48
C LYS A 254 -4.56 14.85 33.22
N GLY A 255 -5.03 14.96 31.98
CA GLY A 255 -6.01 15.97 31.56
C GLY A 255 -5.45 17.40 31.35
N MET A 256 -4.15 17.65 31.54
CA MET A 256 -3.53 18.97 31.28
C MET A 256 -3.17 19.19 29.81
N GLY A 257 -2.80 18.12 29.09
CA GLY A 257 -2.32 18.18 27.72
C GLY A 257 -3.15 17.36 26.75
N HIS A 258 -3.27 17.85 25.51
CA HIS A 258 -3.88 17.14 24.39
C HIS A 258 -2.95 17.25 23.16
N LEU A 259 -2.91 16.20 22.34
CA LEU A 259 -2.09 16.09 21.14
C LEU A 259 -3.00 16.13 19.90
N ALA A 260 -2.77 17.08 19.01
CA ALA A 260 -3.48 17.17 17.72
C ALA A 260 -2.48 17.50 16.60
N LEU A 261 -2.53 16.80 15.48
CA LEU A 261 -1.59 16.93 14.37
C LEU A 261 -2.05 18.01 13.39
N LEU A 262 -1.13 18.86 12.93
CA LEU A 262 -1.39 19.91 11.96
C LEU A 262 -0.84 19.55 10.58
N PRO A 263 -1.68 19.43 9.53
CA PRO A 263 -1.25 19.16 8.14
C PRO A 263 -0.68 20.42 7.45
N LEU A 264 0.18 21.18 8.14
CA LEU A 264 0.77 22.41 7.62
C LEU A 264 2.00 22.12 6.74
N ALA A 265 2.09 22.74 5.57
CA ALA A 265 3.35 22.87 4.85
C ALA A 265 4.09 24.13 5.34
N MET A 266 5.08 23.95 6.21
CA MET A 266 5.91 25.04 6.73
C MET A 266 6.71 25.73 5.62
N ARG A 267 6.88 27.04 5.76
CA ARG A 267 7.68 27.87 4.85
C ARG A 267 9.09 28.18 5.39
N MET A 268 9.36 27.88 6.66
CA MET A 268 10.56 28.31 7.37
C MET A 268 10.81 29.83 7.29
N ALA A 269 9.73 30.62 7.28
CA ALA A 269 9.72 32.07 7.06
C ALA A 269 9.72 32.87 8.37
N GLY A 270 10.24 32.28 9.45
CA GLY A 270 10.57 32.94 10.70
C GLY A 270 9.45 33.85 11.24
N PRO A 271 9.65 35.19 11.32
CA PRO A 271 8.67 36.11 11.86
C PRO A 271 7.30 36.10 11.16
N ARG A 272 7.25 36.12 9.83
CA ARG A 272 5.97 36.05 9.09
C ARG A 272 5.24 34.76 9.39
N GLU A 273 5.99 33.66 9.49
CA GLU A 273 5.41 32.36 9.84
C GLU A 273 4.96 32.28 11.30
N ALA A 274 5.59 33.01 12.23
CA ALA A 274 5.12 33.07 13.62
C ALA A 274 3.75 33.76 13.73
N VAL A 275 3.53 34.86 13.00
CA VAL A 275 2.22 35.52 12.87
C VAL A 275 1.21 34.58 12.20
N TRP A 276 1.62 33.83 11.16
CA TRP A 276 0.76 32.85 10.49
C TRP A 276 0.34 31.71 11.43
N HIS A 277 1.28 31.14 12.18
CA HIS A 277 0.99 30.12 13.17
C HIS A 277 0.04 30.62 14.27
N ALA A 278 0.11 31.89 14.66
CA ALA A 278 -0.83 32.50 15.61
C ALA A 278 -2.25 32.57 15.03
N ILE A 279 -2.41 32.98 13.76
CA ILE A 279 -3.69 32.97 13.03
C ILE A 279 -4.25 31.54 12.95
N ILE A 280 -3.44 30.57 12.53
CA ILE A 280 -3.85 29.16 12.44
C ILE A 280 -4.30 28.67 13.83
N ARG A 281 -3.52 28.91 14.89
CA ARG A 281 -3.87 28.41 16.24
C ARG A 281 -5.11 29.11 16.81
N LYS A 282 -5.35 30.39 16.50
CA LYS A 282 -6.61 31.07 16.75
C LYS A 282 -7.77 30.40 16.01
N ASN A 283 -7.61 30.06 14.73
CA ASN A 283 -8.64 29.36 13.94
C ASN A 283 -8.97 27.98 14.53
N PHE A 284 -7.97 27.25 15.02
CA PHE A 284 -8.13 26.01 15.79
C PHE A 284 -8.63 26.20 17.25
N GLY A 285 -8.93 27.43 17.67
CA GLY A 285 -9.56 27.76 18.94
C GLY A 285 -8.62 28.03 20.11
N ALA A 286 -7.29 28.00 19.91
CA ALA A 286 -6.33 28.34 20.95
C ALA A 286 -6.43 29.81 21.36
N THR A 287 -6.31 30.05 22.66
CA THR A 287 -6.37 31.39 23.26
C THR A 287 -4.99 32.03 23.45
N HIS A 288 -3.97 31.18 23.52
CA HIS A 288 -2.58 31.57 23.72
C HIS A 288 -1.69 30.77 22.76
N PHE A 289 -0.57 31.35 22.33
CA PHE A 289 0.39 30.69 21.44
C PHE A 289 1.83 30.90 21.92
N ILE A 290 2.60 29.82 22.03
CA ILE A 290 4.00 29.90 22.43
C ILE A 290 4.86 30.28 21.22
N VAL A 291 5.63 31.35 21.37
CA VAL A 291 6.64 31.78 20.40
C VAL A 291 8.01 31.70 21.06
N GLY A 292 8.84 30.77 20.58
CA GLY A 292 10.17 30.50 21.13
C GLY A 292 11.26 31.39 20.52
N ARG A 293 12.52 31.09 20.87
CA ARG A 293 13.71 31.61 20.16
C ARG A 293 13.80 30.99 18.77
N ASP A 294 14.13 31.78 17.74
CA ASP A 294 14.30 31.35 16.34
C ASP A 294 13.06 30.59 15.80
N HIS A 295 11.88 31.08 16.17
CA HIS A 295 10.60 30.43 15.87
C HIS A 295 10.37 30.34 14.37
N ALA A 296 10.20 29.12 13.86
CA ALA A 296 10.11 28.82 12.42
C ALA A 296 11.32 29.30 11.58
N GLY A 297 12.48 29.52 12.21
CA GLY A 297 13.71 29.88 11.50
C GLY A 297 14.38 28.70 10.78
N PRO A 298 14.97 28.94 9.59
CA PRO A 298 15.76 27.93 8.87
C PRO A 298 17.22 27.88 9.36
N GLY A 299 17.65 28.82 10.22
CA GLY A 299 19.03 28.95 10.69
C GLY A 299 19.83 29.91 9.81
N LYS A 300 20.96 29.44 9.25
CA LYS A 300 21.97 30.28 8.59
C LYS A 300 21.88 30.31 7.07
N ASN A 301 22.19 31.48 6.51
CA ASN A 301 22.26 31.77 5.09
C ASN A 301 23.60 31.32 4.46
N SER A 302 23.76 31.54 3.14
CA SER A 302 24.97 31.18 2.38
C SER A 302 26.26 31.83 2.90
N GLN A 303 26.15 32.94 3.63
CA GLN A 303 27.26 33.69 4.24
C GLN A 303 27.51 33.30 5.71
N GLY A 304 26.75 32.35 6.28
CA GLY A 304 26.87 31.89 7.66
C GLY A 304 26.22 32.79 8.73
N LYS A 305 25.50 33.83 8.30
CA LYS A 305 24.67 34.69 9.16
C LYS A 305 23.29 34.06 9.34
N ASP A 306 22.68 34.20 10.52
CA ASP A 306 21.30 33.76 10.73
C ASP A 306 20.33 34.56 9.84
N PHE A 307 19.34 33.89 9.24
CA PHE A 307 18.35 34.51 8.35
C PHE A 307 17.45 35.52 9.08
N TYR A 308 17.09 35.21 10.31
CA TYR A 308 16.31 36.04 11.22
C TYR A 308 17.08 36.12 12.54
N GLY A 309 16.93 37.23 13.27
CA GLY A 309 17.42 37.31 14.63
C GLY A 309 16.62 36.39 15.58
N PRO A 310 17.18 36.08 16.76
CA PRO A 310 16.65 35.06 17.65
C PRO A 310 15.27 35.36 18.22
N TYR A 311 14.82 36.63 18.19
CA TYR A 311 13.56 37.08 18.78
C TYR A 311 12.68 37.90 17.83
N ASP A 312 13.09 38.14 16.58
CA ASP A 312 12.34 38.88 15.55
C ASP A 312 10.90 38.35 15.36
N ALA A 313 10.70 37.04 15.60
CA ALA A 313 9.39 36.40 15.56
C ALA A 313 8.48 36.78 16.74
N GLN A 314 9.05 36.98 17.93
CA GLN A 314 8.31 37.50 19.08
C GLN A 314 7.98 38.99 18.87
N ASP A 315 8.93 39.76 18.35
CA ASP A 315 8.73 41.18 18.05
C ASP A 315 7.60 41.40 17.03
N LEU A 316 7.57 40.61 15.94
CA LEU A 316 6.52 40.74 14.92
C LEU A 316 5.15 40.24 15.42
N VAL A 317 5.09 39.16 16.20
CA VAL A 317 3.82 38.72 16.80
C VAL A 317 3.31 39.74 17.83
N MET A 318 4.20 40.33 18.63
CA MET A 318 3.84 41.38 19.58
C MET A 318 3.34 42.65 18.88
N LYS A 319 3.96 43.05 17.76
CA LYS A 319 3.52 44.19 16.93
C LYS A 319 2.06 44.06 16.47
N TYR A 320 1.59 42.84 16.19
CA TYR A 320 0.23 42.58 15.73
C TYR A 320 -0.69 41.98 16.81
N HIS A 321 -0.30 42.04 18.09
CA HIS A 321 -1.02 41.43 19.22
C HIS A 321 -2.53 41.73 19.20
N ASP A 322 -2.90 43.01 19.06
CA ASP A 322 -4.28 43.48 19.18
C ASP A 322 -5.17 43.06 17.99
N GLU A 323 -4.57 42.94 16.79
CA GLU A 323 -5.25 42.42 15.60
C GLU A 323 -5.35 40.88 15.63
N LEU A 324 -4.30 40.23 16.13
CA LEU A 324 -4.24 38.78 16.26
C LEU A 324 -5.25 38.28 17.28
N GLN A 325 -5.47 38.97 18.41
CA GLN A 325 -6.39 38.55 19.48
C GLN A 325 -6.11 37.12 19.99
N ILE A 326 -4.83 36.73 20.03
CA ILE A 326 -4.35 35.48 20.64
C ILE A 326 -3.10 35.83 21.47
N GLU A 327 -3.10 35.47 22.74
CA GLU A 327 -2.09 35.94 23.69
C GLU A 327 -0.76 35.22 23.44
N MET A 328 0.27 35.97 23.04
CA MET A 328 1.60 35.41 22.90
C MET A 328 2.16 35.03 24.27
N VAL A 329 2.66 33.80 24.38
CA VAL A 329 3.52 33.37 25.49
C VAL A 329 4.95 33.38 24.96
N PRO A 330 5.70 34.49 25.14
CA PRO A 330 7.11 34.53 24.79
C PRO A 330 7.87 33.54 25.66
N PHE A 331 8.87 32.86 25.08
CA PHE A 331 9.64 31.89 25.83
C PHE A 331 11.13 31.91 25.45
N GLN A 332 11.99 31.96 26.47
CA GLN A 332 13.44 31.91 26.33
C GLN A 332 13.96 30.46 26.45
N GLN A 333 15.18 30.19 25.99
CA GLN A 333 15.73 28.84 26.03
C GLN A 333 15.82 28.31 27.48
N MET A 334 15.24 27.13 27.76
CA MET A 334 15.46 26.43 29.02
C MET A 334 16.91 25.93 29.12
N LYS A 335 17.45 26.01 30.33
CA LYS A 335 18.71 25.38 30.74
C LYS A 335 18.44 24.43 31.90
N TYR A 336 19.18 23.33 31.94
CA TYR A 336 19.13 22.36 33.04
C TYR A 336 20.21 22.73 34.08
N LEU A 337 19.83 22.76 35.36
CA LEU A 337 20.69 23.03 36.51
C LEU A 337 21.03 21.70 37.22
N PRO A 338 22.28 21.18 37.14
CA PRO A 338 22.64 19.91 37.76
C PRO A 338 22.60 19.93 39.29
N SER A 339 22.71 21.11 39.89
CA SER A 339 22.70 21.34 41.34
C SER A 339 21.32 21.16 41.97
N THR A 340 20.24 21.44 41.23
CA THR A 340 18.85 21.35 41.71
C THR A 340 17.99 20.31 40.99
N ASP A 341 18.45 19.72 39.87
CA ASP A 341 17.67 18.84 38.98
C ASP A 341 16.44 19.56 38.38
N GLU A 342 16.58 20.86 38.09
CA GLU A 342 15.51 21.71 37.57
C GLU A 342 15.84 22.32 36.19
N TYR A 343 14.80 22.80 35.51
CA TYR A 343 14.92 23.54 34.25
C TYR A 343 14.42 24.97 34.46
N VAL A 344 15.28 25.94 34.18
CA VAL A 344 14.96 27.36 34.27
C VAL A 344 15.19 28.07 32.94
N PRO A 345 14.43 29.12 32.61
CA PRO A 345 14.77 30.06 31.54
C PRO A 345 16.17 30.62 31.72
N VAL A 346 16.88 30.84 30.61
CA VAL A 346 18.28 31.31 30.63
C VAL A 346 18.50 32.65 31.36
N ASP A 347 17.47 33.50 31.44
CA ASP A 347 17.47 34.77 32.18
C ASP A 347 17.19 34.64 33.69
N GLU A 348 16.69 33.48 34.13
CA GLU A 348 16.45 33.15 35.54
C GLU A 348 17.59 32.32 36.16
N VAL A 349 18.61 31.95 35.38
CA VAL A 349 19.79 31.22 35.86
C VAL A 349 20.58 32.08 36.86
N PRO A 350 20.85 31.60 38.10
CA PRO A 350 21.68 32.33 39.06
C PRO A 350 23.09 32.60 38.53
N LYS A 351 23.67 33.77 38.83
CA LYS A 351 24.99 34.15 38.32
C LYS A 351 26.08 33.23 38.87
N GLY A 352 26.72 32.49 37.96
CA GLY A 352 27.78 31.53 38.29
C GLY A 352 27.31 30.09 38.44
N GLU A 353 26.01 29.81 38.30
CA GLU A 353 25.45 28.46 38.34
C GLU A 353 25.87 27.64 37.11
N GLU A 354 26.14 26.35 37.29
CA GLU A 354 26.44 25.46 36.17
C GLU A 354 25.15 25.13 35.39
N THR A 355 25.20 25.25 34.06
CA THR A 355 24.10 24.85 33.18
C THR A 355 24.56 23.78 32.20
N LEU A 356 23.77 22.71 32.03
CA LEU A 356 23.97 21.75 30.96
C LEU A 356 22.90 21.89 29.86
N ASP A 357 23.30 21.52 28.65
CA ASP A 357 22.48 21.55 27.44
C ASP A 357 23.07 20.58 26.40
N ILE A 358 22.24 20.03 25.52
CA ILE A 358 22.68 19.18 24.40
C ILE A 358 22.12 19.76 23.10
N SER A 359 23.02 20.32 22.29
CA SER A 359 22.66 20.79 20.96
C SER A 359 22.13 19.66 20.06
N GLY A 360 21.26 19.98 19.11
CA GLY A 360 20.78 19.00 18.12
C GLY A 360 21.89 18.36 17.26
N THR A 361 23.09 18.95 17.22
CA THR A 361 24.28 18.34 16.59
C THR A 361 24.90 17.27 17.49
N GLU A 362 25.01 17.54 18.79
CA GLU A 362 25.51 16.56 19.78
C GLU A 362 24.50 15.43 20.00
N LEU A 363 23.19 15.71 20.01
CA LEU A 363 22.14 14.67 20.04
C LEU A 363 22.26 13.73 18.82
N ARG A 364 22.32 14.28 17.61
CA ARG A 364 22.48 13.48 16.38
C ARG A 364 23.79 12.69 16.36
N LYS A 365 24.86 13.20 16.94
CA LYS A 365 26.12 12.47 17.14
C LYS A 365 25.92 11.29 18.11
N ARG A 366 25.27 11.49 19.26
CA ARG A 366 24.99 10.42 20.25
C ARG A 366 24.06 9.33 19.74
N LEU A 367 23.04 9.68 18.95
CA LEU A 367 22.23 8.71 18.22
C LEU A 367 23.11 7.89 17.26
N LYS A 368 23.86 8.55 16.37
CA LYS A 368 24.75 7.91 15.38
C LYS A 368 25.86 7.05 16.00
N THR A 369 26.42 7.41 17.16
CA THR A 369 27.49 6.63 17.81
C THR A 369 26.97 5.58 18.80
N GLY A 370 25.66 5.56 19.09
CA GLY A 370 25.13 4.76 20.20
C GLY A 370 25.45 5.32 21.59
N GLY A 371 26.12 6.47 21.69
CA GLY A 371 26.51 7.07 22.96
C GLY A 371 25.31 7.40 23.86
N PRO A 372 25.46 7.38 25.19
CA PRO A 372 24.37 7.59 26.13
C PRO A 372 23.79 9.01 25.99
N ILE A 373 22.46 9.09 26.00
CA ILE A 373 21.69 10.33 26.09
C ILE A 373 21.23 10.41 27.54
N PRO A 374 21.59 11.45 28.31
CA PRO A 374 21.24 11.53 29.72
C PRO A 374 19.73 11.64 29.90
N ASP A 375 19.20 11.03 30.96
CA ASP A 375 17.77 11.12 31.25
C ASP A 375 17.32 12.57 31.50
N TRP A 376 18.16 13.40 32.15
CA TRP A 376 17.93 14.84 32.29
C TRP A 376 17.81 15.59 30.95
N PHE A 377 18.27 15.04 29.82
CA PHE A 377 18.00 15.65 28.52
C PHE A 377 16.63 15.21 27.97
N SER A 378 16.39 13.91 27.95
CA SER A 378 15.19 13.32 27.34
C SER A 378 14.81 12.02 28.00
N TYR A 379 13.51 11.81 28.21
CA TYR A 379 12.97 10.57 28.77
C TYR A 379 13.40 9.34 27.95
N GLU A 380 13.64 8.24 28.65
CA GLU A 380 14.03 6.95 28.07
C GLU A 380 13.14 6.50 26.89
N ALA A 381 11.82 6.52 27.05
CA ALA A 381 10.87 6.13 26.00
C ALA A 381 11.06 6.96 24.71
N VAL A 382 11.24 8.28 24.83
CA VAL A 382 11.54 9.17 23.70
C VAL A 382 12.89 8.83 23.06
N VAL A 383 13.91 8.52 23.88
CA VAL A 383 15.23 8.11 23.39
C VAL A 383 15.16 6.76 22.68
N LYS A 384 14.35 5.81 23.16
CA LYS A 384 14.12 4.50 22.53
C LYS A 384 13.53 4.70 21.12
N THR A 385 12.42 5.42 21.00
CA THR A 385 11.77 5.74 19.71
C THR A 385 12.74 6.43 18.73
N LEU A 386 13.55 7.37 19.21
CA LEU A 386 14.56 8.03 18.37
C LEU A 386 15.69 7.09 17.93
N ARG A 387 16.03 6.04 18.70
CA ARG A 387 17.05 5.04 18.33
C ARG A 387 16.53 3.95 17.41
N GLU A 388 15.24 3.64 17.47
CA GLU A 388 14.59 2.72 16.53
C GLU A 388 14.66 3.30 15.11
N SER A 389 14.38 4.59 14.95
CA SER A 389 14.40 5.27 13.63
C SER A 389 15.77 5.85 13.24
N TYR A 390 16.65 6.15 14.21
CA TYR A 390 18.05 6.51 13.98
C TYR A 390 19.00 5.56 14.71
N PRO A 391 19.14 4.31 14.22
CA PRO A 391 20.01 3.33 14.85
C PRO A 391 21.48 3.79 14.87
N PRO A 392 22.30 3.30 15.82
CA PRO A 392 23.75 3.55 15.81
C PRO A 392 24.40 3.03 14.52
N ARG A 393 25.53 3.60 14.10
CA ARG A 393 26.21 3.21 12.84
C ARG A 393 26.51 1.71 12.71
N LEU A 394 26.75 1.00 13.81
CA LEU A 394 26.94 -0.44 13.83
C LEU A 394 25.69 -1.22 13.34
N LYS A 395 24.51 -0.59 13.33
CA LYS A 395 23.25 -1.11 12.78
C LYS A 395 22.73 -0.36 11.53
N GLN A 396 23.37 0.72 11.08
CA GLN A 396 22.99 1.46 9.85
C GLN A 396 23.62 0.83 8.61
N GLY A 397 22.85 0.58 7.56
CA GLY A 397 23.36 0.09 6.28
C GLY A 397 24.34 1.05 5.60
N PHE A 398 25.12 0.54 4.64
CA PHE A 398 26.08 1.34 3.86
C PHE A 398 26.25 0.79 2.45
N VAL A 399 26.79 1.63 1.55
CA VAL A 399 27.16 1.24 0.19
C VAL A 399 28.67 1.43 0.01
N VAL A 400 29.36 0.37 -0.41
CA VAL A 400 30.73 0.41 -0.93
C VAL A 400 30.64 0.44 -2.45
N PHE A 401 31.01 1.57 -3.06
CA PHE A 401 30.90 1.75 -4.50
C PHE A 401 32.29 1.72 -5.15
N LEU A 402 32.64 0.58 -5.73
CA LEU A 402 33.89 0.36 -6.45
C LEU A 402 33.71 0.77 -7.92
N THR A 403 34.55 1.67 -8.42
CA THR A 403 34.62 2.01 -9.84
C THR A 403 36.05 1.86 -10.35
N GLY A 404 36.19 1.45 -11.61
CA GLY A 404 37.48 1.19 -12.25
C GLY A 404 37.30 0.70 -13.69
N LEU A 405 38.42 0.61 -14.42
CA LEU A 405 38.45 0.02 -15.76
C LEU A 405 37.95 -1.43 -15.78
N HIS A 406 37.56 -1.93 -16.94
CA HIS A 406 37.19 -3.34 -17.10
C HIS A 406 38.38 -4.24 -16.72
N ASN A 407 38.11 -5.32 -15.99
CA ASN A 407 39.13 -6.23 -15.46
C ASN A 407 40.21 -5.55 -14.57
N SER A 408 39.91 -4.41 -13.95
CA SER A 408 40.76 -3.74 -12.94
C SER A 408 40.84 -4.50 -11.60
N GLY A 409 40.15 -5.63 -11.46
CA GLY A 409 40.09 -6.43 -10.22
C GLY A 409 39.07 -5.98 -9.18
N LYS A 410 38.30 -4.92 -9.46
CA LYS A 410 37.16 -4.46 -8.63
C LYS A 410 36.19 -5.59 -8.25
N ASP A 411 35.92 -6.53 -9.16
CA ASP A 411 34.99 -7.64 -8.95
C ASP A 411 35.57 -8.73 -8.02
N THR A 412 36.90 -8.90 -8.02
CA THR A 412 37.62 -9.77 -7.07
C THR A 412 37.64 -9.14 -5.68
N ILE A 413 37.90 -7.83 -5.59
CA ILE A 413 37.85 -7.07 -4.34
C ILE A 413 36.42 -7.13 -3.75
N ALA A 414 35.39 -6.95 -4.57
CA ALA A 414 33.99 -7.02 -4.13
C ALA A 414 33.64 -8.38 -3.48
N LYS A 415 34.03 -9.48 -4.12
CA LYS A 415 33.80 -10.85 -3.61
C LYS A 415 34.60 -11.13 -2.32
N ALA A 416 35.85 -10.69 -2.25
CA ALA A 416 36.67 -10.86 -1.04
C ALA A 416 36.14 -10.00 0.13
N LEU A 417 35.68 -8.78 -0.13
CA LEU A 417 35.05 -7.92 0.86
C LEU A 417 33.70 -8.46 1.34
N GLN A 418 32.92 -9.12 0.47
CA GLN A 418 31.70 -9.82 0.84
C GLN A 418 31.96 -10.91 1.88
N VAL A 419 32.99 -11.75 1.65
CA VAL A 419 33.37 -12.81 2.60
C VAL A 419 33.72 -12.22 3.97
N VAL A 420 34.57 -11.19 4.02
CA VAL A 420 34.99 -10.55 5.27
C VAL A 420 33.80 -9.88 6.01
N LEU A 421 32.84 -9.30 5.29
CA LEU A 421 31.65 -8.72 5.93
C LEU A 421 30.67 -9.77 6.43
N ASN A 422 30.54 -10.91 5.73
CA ASN A 422 29.76 -12.05 6.20
C ASN A 422 30.42 -12.70 7.43
N GLU A 423 31.74 -12.85 7.46
CA GLU A 423 32.50 -13.34 8.63
C GLU A 423 32.34 -12.45 9.87
N GLN A 424 32.15 -11.13 9.68
CA GLN A 424 31.84 -10.20 10.76
C GLN A 424 30.40 -10.35 11.31
N GLY A 425 29.48 -10.99 10.56
CA GLY A 425 28.13 -11.34 11.00
C GLY A 425 27.18 -10.19 11.37
N GLY A 426 27.58 -8.93 11.17
CA GLY A 426 26.85 -7.78 11.73
C GLY A 426 25.61 -7.30 10.97
N ARG A 427 25.34 -7.86 9.78
CA ARG A 427 24.27 -7.47 8.82
C ARG A 427 24.30 -8.33 7.56
N SER A 428 23.22 -8.32 6.79
CA SER A 428 23.19 -8.91 5.43
C SER A 428 24.12 -8.16 4.46
N VAL A 429 24.71 -8.90 3.51
CA VAL A 429 25.67 -8.36 2.53
C VAL A 429 25.23 -8.67 1.09
N SER A 430 24.95 -7.63 0.31
CA SER A 430 24.48 -7.72 -1.07
C SER A 430 25.56 -7.25 -2.05
N VAL A 431 25.85 -8.00 -3.12
CA VAL A 431 26.90 -7.67 -4.10
C VAL A 431 26.33 -7.45 -5.50
N LEU A 432 26.49 -6.23 -6.01
CA LEU A 432 26.13 -5.80 -7.36
C LEU A 432 27.39 -5.61 -8.21
N SER A 433 27.99 -6.73 -8.64
CA SER A 433 29.15 -6.79 -9.54
C SER A 433 28.70 -7.30 -10.92
N GLY A 434 29.35 -6.85 -12.00
CA GLY A 434 28.91 -7.09 -13.39
C GLY A 434 28.94 -8.54 -13.92
N ASP A 435 29.17 -9.54 -13.07
CA ASP A 435 28.87 -10.95 -13.37
C ASP A 435 27.63 -11.49 -12.62
N ASN A 436 27.14 -10.75 -11.62
CA ASN A 436 26.03 -11.11 -10.73
C ASN A 436 24.78 -10.21 -10.89
N ILE A 437 24.91 -9.07 -11.59
CA ILE A 437 23.77 -8.19 -11.89
C ILE A 437 22.95 -8.85 -13.03
N ARG A 438 21.63 -8.93 -12.87
CA ARG A 438 20.71 -9.49 -13.88
C ARG A 438 20.65 -8.60 -15.12
N SER A 439 20.26 -9.17 -16.27
CA SER A 439 19.92 -8.46 -17.51
C SER A 439 19.00 -7.24 -17.35
N ASP A 440 18.16 -7.24 -16.32
CA ASP A 440 17.17 -6.19 -16.04
C ASP A 440 17.81 -4.97 -15.34
N LEU A 441 18.92 -5.20 -14.63
CA LEU A 441 19.77 -4.22 -13.96
C LEU A 441 21.14 -4.05 -14.65
N ASP A 442 21.39 -4.78 -15.74
CA ASP A 442 22.59 -4.75 -16.58
C ASP A 442 22.17 -4.91 -18.04
N THR A 443 21.86 -3.78 -18.71
CA THR A 443 21.57 -3.81 -20.14
C THR A 443 22.81 -4.31 -20.90
N PRO A 444 22.65 -5.28 -21.82
CA PRO A 444 23.78 -6.02 -22.36
C PRO A 444 24.75 -5.11 -23.11
N PHE A 445 25.89 -4.81 -22.47
CA PHE A 445 26.99 -4.02 -23.03
C PHE A 445 26.55 -2.70 -23.69
N SER A 446 25.81 -1.87 -22.94
CA SER A 446 25.37 -0.55 -23.40
C SER A 446 26.52 0.35 -23.88
N TYR A 447 26.46 0.73 -25.16
CA TYR A 447 27.49 1.52 -25.86
C TYR A 447 27.17 3.02 -25.98
N THR A 448 26.17 3.54 -25.27
CA THR A 448 25.84 4.98 -25.25
C THR A 448 26.01 5.57 -23.84
N PRO A 449 26.41 6.85 -23.70
CA PRO A 449 26.48 7.51 -22.41
C PRO A 449 25.15 7.48 -21.65
N GLU A 450 24.03 7.70 -22.34
CA GLU A 450 22.68 7.81 -21.78
C GLU A 450 22.20 6.50 -21.15
N GLU A 451 22.46 5.36 -21.80
CA GLU A 451 22.14 4.05 -21.25
C GLU A 451 22.97 3.72 -20.02
N ARG A 452 24.27 4.07 -20.01
CA ARG A 452 25.12 3.88 -18.83
C ARG A 452 24.67 4.73 -17.65
N THR A 453 24.25 5.99 -17.89
CA THR A 453 23.66 6.83 -16.83
C THR A 453 22.42 6.18 -16.24
N LYS A 454 21.48 5.71 -17.07
CA LYS A 454 20.30 4.96 -16.60
C LYS A 454 20.65 3.69 -15.83
N ASN A 455 21.71 2.98 -16.24
CA ASN A 455 22.19 1.80 -15.53
C ASN A 455 22.73 2.15 -14.12
N LEU A 456 23.51 3.22 -14.03
CA LEU A 456 24.00 3.75 -12.75
C LEU A 456 22.87 4.26 -11.86
N GLU A 457 21.83 4.87 -12.41
CA GLU A 457 20.62 5.28 -11.67
C GLU A 457 19.87 4.08 -11.10
N ARG A 458 19.72 2.98 -11.85
CA ARG A 458 19.12 1.72 -11.35
C ARG A 458 19.94 1.12 -10.20
N ILE A 459 21.25 1.03 -10.36
CA ILE A 459 22.16 0.53 -9.30
C ILE A 459 22.08 1.46 -8.08
N ALA A 460 22.06 2.78 -8.27
CA ALA A 460 21.94 3.75 -7.20
C ALA A 460 20.61 3.61 -6.43
N PHE A 461 19.49 3.37 -7.13
CA PHE A 461 18.19 3.09 -6.49
C PHE A 461 18.24 1.82 -5.63
N VAL A 462 18.63 0.68 -6.22
CA VAL A 462 18.68 -0.62 -5.50
C VAL A 462 19.65 -0.57 -4.31
N THR A 463 20.82 0.05 -4.47
CA THR A 463 21.79 0.21 -3.36
C THR A 463 21.27 1.11 -2.25
N ALA A 464 20.50 2.16 -2.57
CA ALA A 464 19.90 3.05 -1.59
C ALA A 464 18.78 2.39 -0.78
N GLU A 465 17.90 1.61 -1.41
CA GLU A 465 16.84 0.86 -0.73
C GLU A 465 17.42 -0.21 0.21
N LEU A 466 18.38 -1.01 -0.26
CA LEU A 466 19.06 -2.02 0.57
C LEU A 466 19.84 -1.40 1.74
N ALA A 467 20.51 -0.26 1.52
CA ALA A 467 21.20 0.46 2.61
C ALA A 467 20.21 1.08 3.61
N ARG A 468 19.01 1.49 3.17
CA ARG A 468 17.92 1.95 4.06
C ARG A 468 17.41 0.81 4.95
N ALA A 469 17.32 -0.40 4.41
CA ALA A 469 16.97 -1.62 5.15
C ALA A 469 18.07 -2.13 6.12
N GLY A 470 19.24 -1.49 6.16
CA GLY A 470 20.33 -1.85 7.08
C GLY A 470 21.45 -2.71 6.49
N ALA A 471 21.33 -3.13 5.23
CA ALA A 471 22.31 -4.01 4.58
C ALA A 471 23.66 -3.31 4.29
N ALA A 472 24.71 -4.11 4.16
CA ALA A 472 25.96 -3.70 3.52
C ALA A 472 25.91 -4.04 2.02
N VAL A 473 25.94 -3.02 1.16
CA VAL A 473 25.85 -3.22 -0.28
C VAL A 473 27.20 -2.94 -0.94
N ILE A 474 27.71 -3.85 -1.77
CA ILE A 474 28.95 -3.70 -2.50
C ILE A 474 28.63 -3.61 -3.99
N ALA A 475 28.72 -2.42 -4.58
CA ALA A 475 28.54 -2.21 -6.01
C ALA A 475 29.89 -2.14 -6.72
N ALA A 476 30.03 -2.77 -7.88
CA ALA A 476 31.24 -2.74 -8.70
C ALA A 476 30.98 -2.48 -10.20
N PRO A 477 30.23 -1.43 -10.59
CA PRO A 477 30.03 -1.08 -12.01
C PRO A 477 31.29 -0.48 -12.66
N ILE A 478 31.22 -0.21 -13.96
CA ILE A 478 32.15 0.70 -14.65
C ILE A 478 31.46 2.06 -14.71
N ALA A 479 31.84 2.98 -13.83
CA ALA A 479 31.16 4.27 -13.67
C ALA A 479 32.12 5.45 -13.95
N PRO A 480 32.19 5.95 -15.20
CA PRO A 480 32.71 7.29 -15.47
C PRO A 480 31.64 8.33 -15.10
N GLU A 481 32.01 9.35 -14.31
CA GLU A 481 31.23 10.61 -14.24
C GLU A 481 31.51 11.47 -15.51
N PRO A 482 30.98 12.71 -15.64
CA PRO A 482 31.23 13.59 -16.79
C PRO A 482 31.98 14.90 -16.45
N SER A 483 33.30 14.95 -16.72
CA SER A 483 34.23 16.07 -16.56
C SER A 483 35.69 15.81 -17.05
N ARG A 484 35.98 16.27 -18.27
CA ARG A 484 37.33 16.65 -18.84
C ARG A 484 38.36 15.56 -19.20
N PRO A 485 39.16 15.77 -20.27
CA PRO A 485 40.01 14.73 -20.87
C PRO A 485 41.40 14.55 -20.23
N GLY A 486 41.83 13.29 -20.15
CA GLY A 486 43.05 12.76 -19.56
C GLY A 486 43.26 11.27 -19.92
N ARG A 487 43.58 11.00 -21.20
CA ARG A 487 43.69 9.65 -21.78
C ARG A 487 44.73 8.74 -21.08
N ARG A 488 44.26 7.79 -20.27
CA ARG A 488 45.05 6.62 -19.80
C ARG A 488 44.69 5.36 -20.59
N GLU A 489 45.68 4.65 -21.13
CA GLU A 489 45.46 3.40 -21.83
C GLU A 489 45.19 2.24 -20.86
N GLY A 490 44.16 1.43 -21.15
CA GLY A 490 43.88 0.22 -20.40
C GLY A 490 44.95 -0.86 -20.61
N HIS A 491 45.69 -1.20 -19.55
CA HIS A 491 46.61 -2.33 -19.52
C HIS A 491 45.82 -3.63 -19.24
N CYS A 492 45.88 -4.59 -20.15
CA CYS A 492 45.26 -5.91 -19.98
C CYS A 492 46.37 -6.94 -19.72
N ASN A 493 46.33 -7.55 -18.53
CA ASN A 493 47.22 -8.66 -18.15
C ASN A 493 46.91 -9.90 -19.03
N PRO A 494 47.82 -10.88 -19.23
CA PRO A 494 47.62 -12.05 -20.12
C PRO A 494 46.46 -13.00 -19.77
N HIS A 495 45.57 -12.64 -18.83
CA HIS A 495 44.47 -13.45 -18.30
C HIS A 495 43.09 -12.77 -18.45
N CYS A 496 42.95 -11.73 -19.27
CA CYS A 496 41.64 -11.14 -19.62
C CYS A 496 40.75 -12.13 -20.40
N ARG A 497 40.08 -13.05 -19.71
CA ARG A 497 39.02 -13.89 -20.29
C ARG A 497 37.91 -12.99 -20.86
N ARG A 498 37.34 -13.35 -22.01
CA ARG A 498 36.37 -12.59 -22.85
C ARG A 498 36.92 -11.61 -23.92
N ASN A 499 38.24 -11.36 -24.03
CA ASN A 499 38.86 -10.62 -25.16
C ASN A 499 38.33 -9.19 -25.46
N VAL A 500 37.58 -8.55 -24.55
CA VAL A 500 36.90 -7.25 -24.77
C VAL A 500 37.86 -6.18 -25.31
N TYR A 501 39.01 -5.99 -24.67
CA TYR A 501 40.01 -5.01 -25.10
C TYR A 501 40.68 -5.35 -26.46
N SER A 502 40.80 -6.63 -26.82
CA SER A 502 41.31 -7.03 -28.14
C SER A 502 40.31 -6.69 -29.24
N ARG A 503 39.01 -6.97 -29.01
CA ARG A 503 37.91 -6.67 -29.94
C ARG A 503 37.69 -5.17 -30.11
N ALA A 504 37.78 -4.40 -29.03
CA ALA A 504 37.73 -2.93 -29.07
C ALA A 504 38.88 -2.32 -29.91
N ARG A 505 40.12 -2.81 -29.73
CA ARG A 505 41.29 -2.37 -30.51
C ARG A 505 41.22 -2.77 -32.00
N LYS A 506 40.45 -3.82 -32.34
CA LYS A 506 40.12 -4.20 -33.73
C LYS A 506 38.96 -3.38 -34.33
N GLY A 507 38.33 -2.49 -33.56
CA GLY A 507 37.17 -1.71 -33.98
C GLY A 507 35.84 -2.47 -33.94
N GLU A 508 35.81 -3.72 -33.46
CA GLU A 508 34.59 -4.53 -33.33
C GLU A 508 33.64 -3.99 -32.24
N LEU A 509 34.19 -3.32 -31.22
CA LEU A 509 33.45 -2.70 -30.12
C LEU A 509 33.73 -1.20 -30.07
N LYS A 510 32.68 -0.38 -30.02
CA LYS A 510 32.76 1.08 -29.84
C LYS A 510 32.58 1.44 -28.36
N HIS A 511 32.83 2.68 -27.97
CA HIS A 511 32.49 3.20 -26.61
C HIS A 511 33.02 2.34 -25.44
N VAL A 512 34.26 1.86 -25.56
CA VAL A 512 34.95 1.06 -24.53
C VAL A 512 35.93 1.95 -23.75
N PRO A 513 35.69 2.18 -22.44
CA PRO A 513 36.56 2.99 -21.59
C PRO A 513 38.00 2.45 -21.53
N GLY A 514 38.97 3.32 -21.80
CA GLY A 514 40.40 3.00 -21.87
C GLY A 514 40.91 2.55 -23.23
N VAL A 515 40.09 2.61 -24.30
CA VAL A 515 40.53 2.40 -25.70
C VAL A 515 39.90 3.43 -26.65
N ASN A 516 38.59 3.33 -26.86
CA ASN A 516 37.81 4.10 -27.84
C ASN A 516 37.01 5.23 -27.17
N GLU A 517 36.96 5.21 -25.85
CA GLU A 517 36.38 6.22 -24.97
C GLU A 517 37.26 6.38 -23.74
N GLU A 518 37.16 7.52 -23.07
CA GLU A 518 37.96 7.80 -21.88
C GLU A 518 37.34 7.21 -20.61
N TYR A 519 38.17 6.93 -19.61
CA TYR A 519 37.72 6.58 -18.27
C TYR A 519 38.04 7.74 -17.34
N GLU A 520 37.01 8.42 -16.85
CA GLU A 520 37.17 9.51 -15.91
C GLU A 520 37.59 8.96 -14.55
N THR A 521 38.75 9.41 -14.07
CA THR A 521 39.28 9.00 -12.77
C THR A 521 38.61 9.82 -11.67
N PRO A 522 38.00 9.20 -10.64
CA PRO A 522 37.36 9.95 -9.56
C PRO A 522 38.30 10.98 -8.93
N GLU A 523 37.87 12.25 -8.86
CA GLU A 523 38.70 13.32 -8.28
C GLU A 523 38.90 13.18 -6.76
N ARG A 524 37.90 12.63 -6.06
CA ARG A 524 37.81 12.61 -4.59
C ARG A 524 37.29 11.27 -4.03
N PRO A 525 37.87 10.12 -4.38
CA PRO A 525 37.45 8.83 -3.84
C PRO A 525 37.74 8.76 -2.34
N ASP A 526 36.91 8.02 -1.60
CA ASP A 526 37.15 7.78 -0.18
C ASP A 526 38.42 6.94 0.03
N LEU A 527 38.65 5.90 -0.79
CA LEU A 527 39.91 5.14 -0.88
C LEU A 527 40.33 4.98 -2.34
N THR A 528 41.64 4.99 -2.59
CA THR A 528 42.26 4.56 -3.85
C THR A 528 43.04 3.28 -3.57
N ALA A 529 42.87 2.27 -4.42
CA ALA A 529 43.58 0.99 -4.35
C ALA A 529 44.22 0.64 -5.70
N ASP A 530 45.37 -0.01 -5.68
CA ASP A 530 46.14 -0.36 -6.89
C ASP A 530 46.65 -1.81 -6.82
N LEU A 531 46.03 -2.69 -7.62
CA LEU A 531 46.37 -4.11 -7.70
C LEU A 531 47.70 -4.41 -8.41
N THR A 532 48.43 -3.39 -8.89
CA THR A 532 49.83 -3.56 -9.35
C THR A 532 50.85 -3.44 -8.22
N THR A 533 50.45 -2.82 -7.09
CA THR A 533 51.33 -2.56 -5.94
C THR A 533 50.81 -3.15 -4.62
N GLN A 534 49.53 -3.55 -4.56
CA GLN A 534 48.86 -4.09 -3.37
C GLN A 534 48.15 -5.40 -3.71
N SER A 535 48.08 -6.33 -2.76
CA SER A 535 47.30 -7.57 -2.88
C SER A 535 45.83 -7.37 -2.50
N VAL A 536 44.94 -8.25 -2.98
CA VAL A 536 43.50 -8.21 -2.62
C VAL A 536 43.28 -8.25 -1.10
N PRO A 537 43.95 -9.13 -0.31
CA PRO A 537 43.81 -9.11 1.14
C PRO A 537 44.24 -7.80 1.80
N GLU A 538 45.30 -7.14 1.33
CA GLU A 538 45.73 -5.83 1.87
C GLU A 538 44.72 -4.72 1.57
N ILE A 539 44.12 -4.72 0.38
CA ILE A 539 43.06 -3.78 0.00
C ILE A 539 41.80 -4.03 0.85
N VAL A 540 41.35 -5.27 0.96
CA VAL A 540 40.17 -5.64 1.76
C VAL A 540 40.40 -5.38 3.26
N HIS A 541 41.60 -5.64 3.78
CA HIS A 541 41.96 -5.28 5.15
C HIS A 541 41.93 -3.75 5.35
N THR A 542 42.45 -2.98 4.38
CA THR A 542 42.39 -1.51 4.43
C THR A 542 40.94 -1.02 4.45
N GLU A 543 40.05 -1.58 3.63
CA GLU A 543 38.61 -1.26 3.66
C GLU A 543 37.95 -1.65 4.99
N ALA A 544 38.11 -2.90 5.43
CA ALA A 544 37.50 -3.42 6.66
C ALA A 544 37.96 -2.68 7.92
N VAL A 545 39.24 -2.31 8.01
CA VAL A 545 39.78 -1.48 9.11
C VAL A 545 39.27 -0.04 9.04
N ARG A 546 38.94 0.46 7.85
CA ARG A 546 38.49 1.83 7.65
C ARG A 546 36.97 2.00 7.72
N MET A 547 36.16 0.94 7.59
CA MET A 547 34.70 0.98 7.80
C MET A 547 34.30 1.50 9.19
N PRO A 548 34.93 1.09 10.32
CA PRO A 548 34.76 1.74 11.63
C PRO A 548 35.17 3.23 11.67
N VAL A 549 36.06 3.67 10.77
CA VAL A 549 36.77 4.97 10.82
C VAL A 549 36.20 6.02 9.86
N ILE A 550 35.65 5.62 8.70
CA ILE A 550 34.88 6.49 7.78
C ILE A 550 33.65 7.07 8.49
N GLY A 551 33.19 6.40 9.56
CA GLY A 551 32.31 6.95 10.59
C GLY A 551 32.77 8.27 11.26
N ARG A 552 33.88 8.89 10.88
CA ARG A 552 34.35 10.19 11.40
C ARG A 552 34.33 11.37 10.41
N ARG A 553 33.95 11.20 9.13
CA ARG A 553 33.76 12.34 8.21
C ARG A 553 32.29 12.53 7.80
N GLY A 554 31.93 13.79 7.49
CA GLY A 554 30.55 14.27 7.40
C GLY A 554 29.91 14.22 6.00
N PRO A 555 28.62 14.57 5.88
CA PRO A 555 27.82 14.30 4.68
C PRO A 555 27.98 15.38 3.60
N ARG A 556 28.13 14.95 2.34
CA ARG A 556 27.91 15.76 1.12
C ARG A 556 27.29 15.00 -0.06
N THR A 557 27.25 13.67 -0.03
CA THR A 557 26.81 12.82 -1.15
C THR A 557 25.32 12.45 -1.11
N GLN A 558 24.72 12.40 0.07
CA GLN A 558 23.35 11.91 0.27
C GLN A 558 22.27 12.82 -0.36
N GLU A 559 22.49 14.14 -0.32
CA GLU A 559 21.58 15.19 -0.84
C GLU A 559 21.41 15.18 -2.38
N LYS A 560 22.26 14.44 -3.10
CA LYS A 560 22.20 14.28 -4.56
C LYS A 560 21.31 13.10 -5.00
N LEU A 561 21.23 12.04 -4.21
CA LEU A 561 20.52 10.79 -4.54
C LEU A 561 19.03 10.85 -4.20
N GLU A 562 18.67 11.53 -3.12
CA GLU A 562 17.27 11.70 -2.66
C GLU A 562 16.39 12.49 -3.66
N ARG A 563 16.96 13.11 -4.70
CA ARG A 563 16.23 13.85 -5.74
C ARG A 563 15.63 12.98 -6.85
N VAL A 564 16.07 11.73 -7.02
CA VAL A 564 15.60 10.83 -8.09
C VAL A 564 14.48 9.90 -7.62
N ALA A 565 14.48 9.53 -6.34
CA ALA A 565 13.49 8.61 -5.75
C ALA A 565 12.11 9.24 -5.44
N ALA A 566 11.93 10.55 -5.67
CA ALA A 566 10.73 11.30 -5.29
C ALA A 566 9.59 11.23 -6.34
N GLY A 567 9.43 10.08 -7.00
CA GLY A 567 8.36 9.82 -7.95
C GLY A 567 8.11 8.32 -8.07
N LEU A 568 6.82 7.94 -8.19
CA LEU A 568 6.30 6.56 -8.20
C LEU A 568 6.20 5.89 -6.82
N GLY A 569 5.23 6.36 -6.02
CA GLY A 569 4.70 5.61 -4.89
C GLY A 569 3.26 5.17 -5.14
N ARG A 570 3.04 3.86 -5.34
CA ARG A 570 1.75 3.18 -5.10
C ARG A 570 2.05 1.82 -4.46
N ARG A 571 1.45 1.54 -3.30
CA ARG A 571 1.43 0.21 -2.67
C ARG A 571 0.04 -0.37 -2.85
N ALA A 572 -0.05 -1.69 -3.08
CA ALA A 572 -1.30 -2.38 -3.34
C ALA A 572 -2.14 -2.59 -2.06
N SER A 573 -3.45 -2.70 -2.26
CA SER A 573 -4.45 -3.17 -1.29
C SER A 573 -4.98 -4.52 -1.77
N MET A 574 -5.38 -5.42 -0.85
CA MET A 574 -5.99 -6.71 -1.17
C MET A 574 -7.52 -6.66 -1.02
N SER A 575 -8.28 -7.26 -1.95
CA SER A 575 -9.75 -7.37 -1.88
C SER A 575 -10.36 -8.34 -2.92
N GLY A 576 -11.12 -9.36 -2.46
CA GLY A 576 -12.13 -10.18 -3.21
C GLY A 576 -11.62 -11.13 -4.32
N ASP A 577 -12.29 -12.23 -4.70
CA ASP A 577 -13.57 -12.84 -4.24
C ASP A 577 -13.63 -14.37 -4.62
N LEU A 578 -14.78 -15.08 -4.58
CA LEU A 578 -14.85 -16.58 -4.48
C LEU A 578 -15.60 -17.40 -5.59
N LYS A 579 -14.96 -18.51 -6.06
CA LYS A 579 -15.42 -19.88 -6.56
C LYS A 579 -14.53 -20.53 -7.68
N ASP A 580 -14.22 -21.84 -7.76
CA ASP A 580 -14.51 -23.06 -6.97
C ASP A 580 -13.73 -24.31 -7.49
N GLN A 581 -12.63 -24.74 -6.85
CA GLN A 581 -12.17 -26.15 -6.63
C GLN A 581 -11.12 -26.17 -5.49
N GLY A 582 -11.04 -27.27 -4.72
CA GLY A 582 -10.39 -27.28 -3.41
C GLY A 582 -8.86 -27.36 -3.43
N ASP A 583 -8.22 -26.38 -2.79
CA ASP A 583 -6.90 -26.46 -2.18
C ASP A 583 -6.84 -25.42 -1.05
N VAL A 584 -6.37 -25.81 0.15
CA VAL A 584 -5.83 -24.80 1.07
C VAL A 584 -4.47 -24.42 0.49
N SER A 585 -4.38 -23.21 -0.04
CA SER A 585 -3.17 -22.76 -0.73
C SER A 585 -1.95 -22.96 0.17
N SER A 586 -1.01 -23.77 -0.30
CA SER A 586 0.35 -23.83 0.24
C SER A 586 1.32 -23.05 -0.65
N ASP A 587 0.89 -22.75 -1.87
CA ASP A 587 1.65 -22.09 -2.90
C ASP A 587 1.60 -20.56 -2.77
N LEU A 588 2.72 -19.90 -3.08
CA LEU A 588 2.77 -18.45 -3.27
C LEU A 588 2.58 -18.14 -4.75
N TRP A 589 1.74 -17.15 -5.09
CA TRP A 589 1.72 -16.57 -6.44
C TRP A 589 1.65 -15.06 -6.42
N VAL A 590 2.17 -14.44 -7.48
CA VAL A 590 2.19 -12.98 -7.65
C VAL A 590 1.91 -12.63 -9.11
N ALA A 591 0.99 -11.68 -9.33
CA ALA A 591 0.64 -11.16 -10.64
C ALA A 591 1.54 -9.97 -11.03
N GLY A 592 2.13 -10.05 -12.22
CA GLY A 592 3.04 -9.04 -12.74
C GLY A 592 4.51 -9.26 -12.35
N ASN A 593 5.31 -8.20 -12.44
CA ASN A 593 6.77 -8.33 -12.46
C ASN A 593 7.39 -8.21 -11.06
N VAL A 594 7.83 -9.33 -10.48
CA VAL A 594 8.56 -9.37 -9.20
C VAL A 594 10.06 -9.08 -9.44
N PRO A 595 10.62 -7.98 -8.88
CA PRO A 595 12.03 -7.64 -9.09
C PRO A 595 12.98 -8.75 -8.63
N GLY A 596 13.86 -9.20 -9.54
CA GLY A 596 14.85 -10.24 -9.24
C GLY A 596 14.37 -11.68 -9.40
N ALA A 597 13.09 -11.93 -9.67
CA ALA A 597 12.50 -13.26 -9.79
C ALA A 597 13.08 -14.08 -10.97
N LYS A 598 13.72 -15.23 -10.68
CA LYS A 598 14.40 -16.12 -11.65
C LYS A 598 13.48 -17.25 -12.09
N SER A 599 13.32 -17.44 -13.40
CA SER A 599 12.61 -18.61 -13.91
C SER A 599 13.34 -19.90 -13.57
N THR A 600 12.57 -20.89 -13.14
CA THR A 600 13.02 -22.26 -12.91
C THR A 600 12.86 -23.15 -14.15
N GLY A 601 12.20 -22.65 -15.20
CA GLY A 601 11.82 -23.42 -16.39
C GLY A 601 10.62 -24.35 -16.20
N LYS A 602 10.01 -24.39 -15.00
CA LYS A 602 8.79 -25.16 -14.70
C LYS A 602 7.57 -24.25 -14.62
N THR A 603 6.39 -24.83 -14.68
CA THR A 603 5.08 -24.16 -14.56
C THR A 603 4.23 -24.89 -13.52
N ALA A 604 3.44 -24.15 -12.75
CA ALA A 604 2.39 -24.70 -11.90
C ALA A 604 1.12 -23.88 -12.07
N SER A 605 0.01 -24.47 -11.66
CA SER A 605 -1.32 -23.86 -11.67
C SER A 605 -1.97 -24.19 -10.35
N VAL A 606 -2.50 -23.19 -9.66
CA VAL A 606 -3.34 -23.37 -8.47
C VAL A 606 -4.75 -22.96 -8.84
N THR A 607 -5.73 -23.80 -8.53
CA THR A 607 -7.15 -23.46 -8.75
C THR A 607 -7.74 -23.04 -7.41
N TYR A 608 -8.56 -21.99 -7.41
CA TYR A 608 -9.12 -21.39 -6.21
C TYR A 608 -10.64 -21.38 -6.20
N ALA A 609 -11.16 -20.91 -5.08
CA ALA A 609 -12.21 -19.91 -5.08
C ALA A 609 -11.62 -18.49 -4.92
N ILE A 610 -11.71 -17.53 -5.85
CA ILE A 610 -12.14 -17.57 -7.27
C ILE A 610 -10.97 -17.74 -8.25
N GLY A 611 -11.27 -18.33 -9.40
CA GLY A 611 -10.34 -18.34 -10.53
C GLY A 611 -9.15 -19.25 -10.31
N ASP A 612 -8.07 -18.96 -11.03
CA ASP A 612 -6.88 -19.81 -11.08
C ASP A 612 -5.61 -18.96 -11.27
N ALA A 613 -4.56 -19.30 -10.52
CA ALA A 613 -3.24 -18.71 -10.66
C ALA A 613 -2.35 -19.66 -11.46
N SER A 614 -2.32 -19.49 -12.78
CA SER A 614 -1.47 -20.27 -13.69
C SER A 614 -0.26 -19.47 -14.17
N GLY A 615 0.93 -20.09 -14.16
CA GLY A 615 2.13 -19.38 -14.57
C GLY A 615 3.44 -20.16 -14.53
N THR A 616 4.53 -19.45 -14.87
CA THR A 616 5.89 -19.99 -14.72
C THR A 616 6.30 -19.90 -13.25
N ILE A 617 6.87 -20.98 -12.72
CA ILE A 617 7.44 -20.97 -11.38
C ILE A 617 8.76 -20.19 -11.42
N MET A 618 8.80 -19.12 -10.64
CA MET A 618 9.95 -18.26 -10.47
C MET A 618 10.45 -18.36 -9.02
N THR A 619 11.72 -18.00 -8.78
CA THR A 619 12.29 -17.87 -7.42
C THR A 619 12.73 -16.43 -7.16
N ALA A 620 12.28 -15.84 -6.05
CA ALA A 620 12.64 -14.50 -5.61
C ALA A 620 13.10 -14.48 -4.14
N ALA A 621 13.50 -13.33 -3.62
CA ALA A 621 13.54 -13.14 -2.17
C ALA A 621 12.10 -12.81 -1.70
N MET A 622 11.67 -13.43 -0.60
CA MET A 622 10.42 -13.14 0.08
C MET A 622 10.75 -12.68 1.49
N ASP A 623 10.24 -11.51 1.88
CA ASP A 623 10.25 -11.05 3.26
C ASP A 623 8.82 -11.20 3.82
N PHE A 624 8.68 -11.87 4.96
CA PHE A 624 7.41 -12.09 5.65
C PHE A 624 7.63 -11.96 7.16
N ASP A 625 6.98 -10.96 7.76
CA ASP A 625 7.26 -10.51 9.14
C ASP A 625 8.78 -10.25 9.36
N GLU A 626 9.43 -10.88 10.35
CA GLU A 626 10.88 -10.77 10.55
C GLU A 626 11.73 -11.77 9.73
N TYR A 627 11.09 -12.61 8.90
CA TYR A 627 11.73 -13.70 8.18
C TYR A 627 12.01 -13.36 6.71
N SER A 628 13.28 -13.47 6.28
CA SER A 628 13.72 -13.25 4.90
C SER A 628 14.10 -14.56 4.20
N VAL A 629 13.19 -15.16 3.43
CA VAL A 629 13.44 -16.39 2.65
C VAL A 629 14.11 -16.07 1.31
N GLN A 630 15.29 -16.65 1.09
CA GLN A 630 16.01 -16.53 -0.19
C GLN A 630 15.61 -17.63 -1.19
N ASN A 631 15.39 -17.21 -2.44
CA ASN A 631 14.94 -18.05 -3.56
C ASN A 631 13.61 -18.78 -3.30
N GLN A 632 12.67 -18.17 -2.55
CA GLN A 632 11.31 -18.68 -2.39
C GLN A 632 10.69 -18.91 -3.77
N ALA A 633 10.21 -20.12 -4.01
CA ALA A 633 9.48 -20.47 -5.22
C ALA A 633 8.06 -19.89 -5.16
N PHE A 634 7.60 -19.34 -6.29
CA PHE A 634 6.25 -18.78 -6.46
C PHE A 634 5.80 -18.87 -7.92
N ILE A 635 4.49 -18.90 -8.17
CA ILE A 635 3.93 -18.83 -9.52
C ILE A 635 3.86 -17.35 -9.95
N SER A 636 4.53 -17.02 -11.05
CA SER A 636 4.42 -15.69 -11.69
C SER A 636 3.25 -15.69 -12.66
N VAL A 637 2.18 -15.01 -12.27
CA VAL A 637 0.92 -14.91 -13.03
C VAL A 637 0.98 -13.70 -13.98
N GLY A 638 0.30 -13.81 -15.12
CA GLY A 638 0.09 -12.68 -16.03
C GLY A 638 -0.71 -11.55 -15.37
N VAL A 639 -0.65 -10.35 -15.95
CA VAL A 639 -1.51 -9.24 -15.51
C VAL A 639 -2.77 -9.22 -16.37
N ASP A 640 -3.92 -9.37 -15.74
CA ASP A 640 -5.24 -9.30 -16.37
C ASP A 640 -6.28 -8.69 -15.40
N ASN A 641 -7.57 -8.79 -15.72
CA ASN A 641 -8.65 -8.23 -14.90
C ASN A 641 -8.96 -9.03 -13.62
N ALA A 642 -8.66 -10.33 -13.59
CA ALA A 642 -8.73 -11.17 -12.39
C ALA A 642 -7.43 -11.11 -11.58
N HIS A 643 -6.31 -10.81 -12.25
CA HIS A 643 -4.96 -10.75 -11.66
C HIS A 643 -4.32 -9.36 -11.85
N PRO A 644 -4.73 -8.32 -11.10
CA PRO A 644 -4.15 -6.98 -11.21
C PRO A 644 -2.66 -6.96 -10.84
N ALA A 645 -1.88 -6.09 -11.49
CA ALA A 645 -0.45 -6.00 -11.25
C ALA A 645 -0.11 -5.67 -9.78
N ASN A 646 0.87 -6.39 -9.22
CA ASN A 646 1.32 -6.31 -7.82
C ASN A 646 0.30 -6.83 -6.79
N THR A 647 -0.59 -7.75 -7.21
CA THR A 647 -1.41 -8.57 -6.31
C THR A 647 -0.87 -10.00 -6.23
N GLY A 648 -1.30 -10.77 -5.24
CA GLY A 648 -0.85 -12.15 -5.02
C GLY A 648 -1.50 -12.76 -3.78
N VAL A 649 -1.40 -14.08 -3.64
CA VAL A 649 -1.82 -14.81 -2.43
C VAL A 649 -0.63 -15.60 -1.91
N ILE A 650 -0.41 -15.53 -0.60
CA ILE A 650 0.55 -16.37 0.12
C ILE A 650 -0.18 -17.60 0.67
N GLY A 651 0.26 -18.78 0.25
CA GLY A 651 -0.17 -20.04 0.83
C GLY A 651 0.39 -20.25 2.24
N LEU A 652 -0.46 -20.77 3.13
CA LEU A 652 -0.15 -21.07 4.53
C LEU A 652 -0.20 -22.59 4.82
N GLY A 653 -0.49 -23.42 3.82
CA GLY A 653 -0.44 -24.88 3.94
C GLY A 653 0.99 -25.48 3.92
N PRO A 654 1.13 -26.77 4.28
CA PRO A 654 2.39 -27.50 4.26
C PRO A 654 2.79 -27.95 2.83
N ASN A 655 4.05 -28.35 2.64
CA ASN A 655 4.57 -28.85 1.36
C ASN A 655 3.72 -29.94 0.70
N SER A 656 3.02 -30.77 1.48
CA SER A 656 2.19 -31.86 0.97
C SER A 656 0.97 -31.41 0.17
N ALA A 657 0.57 -30.14 0.27
CA ALA A 657 -0.54 -29.53 -0.47
C ALA A 657 -0.05 -28.37 -1.37
N SER A 658 1.18 -28.47 -1.88
CA SER A 658 1.80 -27.45 -2.74
C SER A 658 2.02 -27.97 -4.16
N ASN A 659 1.29 -27.38 -5.11
CA ASN A 659 1.43 -27.64 -6.53
C ASN A 659 2.82 -27.23 -7.04
N ILE A 660 3.46 -26.23 -6.43
CA ILE A 660 4.86 -25.88 -6.67
C ILE A 660 5.78 -26.99 -6.19
N TYR A 661 5.62 -27.48 -4.95
CA TYR A 661 6.47 -28.52 -4.37
C TYR A 661 6.44 -29.79 -5.21
N GLU A 662 5.27 -30.24 -5.68
CA GLU A 662 5.13 -31.39 -6.58
C GLU A 662 6.02 -31.29 -7.84
N GLN A 663 6.15 -30.09 -8.41
CA GLN A 663 6.99 -29.91 -9.61
C GLN A 663 8.48 -30.12 -9.33
N PHE A 664 8.96 -29.99 -8.07
CA PHE A 664 10.37 -30.17 -7.70
C PHE A 664 10.66 -31.46 -6.93
N ASN A 665 9.76 -31.85 -6.02
CA ASN A 665 9.96 -32.91 -5.04
C ASN A 665 11.30 -32.76 -4.28
N SER A 666 11.65 -31.51 -3.94
CA SER A 666 12.86 -31.10 -3.23
C SER A 666 12.67 -29.72 -2.61
N ASP A 667 13.56 -29.36 -1.69
CA ASP A 667 13.74 -28.05 -1.05
C ASP A 667 13.56 -26.82 -1.97
N ALA A 668 13.94 -26.95 -3.25
CA ALA A 668 13.80 -25.90 -4.26
C ALA A 668 12.33 -25.52 -4.58
N GLY A 669 11.35 -26.33 -4.16
CA GLY A 669 9.92 -26.07 -4.32
C GLY A 669 9.15 -25.85 -3.02
N ASP A 670 9.83 -25.77 -1.87
CA ASP A 670 9.16 -25.67 -0.56
C ASP A 670 8.25 -24.43 -0.41
N THR A 671 7.24 -24.59 0.42
CA THR A 671 6.28 -23.53 0.77
C THR A 671 6.92 -22.45 1.64
N PRO A 672 6.36 -21.22 1.64
CA PRO A 672 6.82 -20.12 2.49
C PRO A 672 7.02 -20.51 3.96
N LEU A 673 6.06 -21.23 4.56
CA LEU A 673 6.15 -21.63 5.96
C LEU A 673 7.21 -22.72 6.19
N ASN A 674 7.30 -23.75 5.35
CA ASN A 674 8.34 -24.78 5.51
C ASN A 674 9.74 -24.15 5.43
N ARG A 675 9.96 -23.25 4.45
CA ARG A 675 11.22 -22.49 4.32
C ARG A 675 11.53 -21.63 5.55
N ILE A 676 10.54 -21.03 6.20
CA ILE A 676 10.74 -20.23 7.42
C ILE A 676 11.20 -21.12 8.58
N PHE A 677 10.48 -22.20 8.88
CA PHE A 677 10.79 -23.10 9.99
C PHE A 677 12.11 -23.87 9.79
N GLU A 678 12.45 -24.27 8.55
CA GLU A 678 13.76 -24.86 8.23
C GLU A 678 14.93 -23.91 8.48
N GLN A 679 14.78 -22.63 8.13
CA GLN A 679 15.82 -21.63 8.33
C GLN A 679 15.96 -21.22 9.81
N ASN A 680 14.87 -21.27 10.57
CA ASN A 680 14.85 -20.94 11.99
C ASN A 680 14.27 -22.08 12.84
N THR A 681 15.04 -23.17 12.98
CA THR A 681 14.70 -24.35 13.79
C THR A 681 14.51 -24.09 15.31
N SER A 682 14.68 -22.83 15.76
CA SER A 682 14.36 -22.40 17.13
C SER A 682 12.97 -21.77 17.26
N THR A 683 12.34 -21.39 16.14
CA THR A 683 10.96 -20.90 16.08
C THR A 683 9.99 -22.07 16.33
N PRO A 684 9.02 -21.96 17.23
CA PRO A 684 7.96 -22.96 17.40
C PRO A 684 7.17 -23.19 16.10
N ASN A 685 6.89 -24.45 15.75
CA ASN A 685 6.23 -24.84 14.47
C ASN A 685 4.72 -24.54 14.41
N PHE A 686 4.30 -23.33 14.81
CA PHE A 686 2.89 -22.92 14.72
C PHE A 686 2.72 -21.55 14.08
N LEU A 687 1.51 -21.33 13.57
CA LEU A 687 0.98 -20.10 13.01
C LEU A 687 -0.13 -19.60 13.94
N SER A 688 -0.27 -18.28 14.12
CA SER A 688 -1.47 -17.72 14.74
C SER A 688 -2.11 -16.64 13.86
N VAL A 689 -3.45 -16.57 13.88
CA VAL A 689 -4.25 -15.66 13.06
C VAL A 689 -5.34 -15.03 13.92
N LEU A 690 -5.28 -13.71 14.05
CA LEU A 690 -6.32 -12.85 14.61
C LEU A 690 -7.01 -12.12 13.46
N LEU A 691 -8.30 -12.35 13.24
CA LEU A 691 -9.10 -11.58 12.29
C LEU A 691 -10.04 -10.62 13.01
N GLY A 692 -10.41 -9.55 12.31
CA GLY A 692 -11.35 -8.55 12.75
C GLY A 692 -12.03 -7.86 11.58
N ARG A 693 -12.60 -6.68 11.84
CA ARG A 693 -13.51 -5.99 10.91
C ARG A 693 -12.81 -4.76 10.32
N SER A 694 -12.73 -4.69 8.99
CA SER A 694 -12.10 -3.58 8.26
C SER A 694 -12.81 -2.23 8.44
N ASP A 695 -14.05 -2.28 8.89
CA ASP A 695 -14.91 -1.16 9.27
C ASP A 695 -14.87 -0.81 10.78
N ASP A 696 -14.12 -1.58 11.59
CA ASP A 696 -13.87 -1.22 12.99
C ASP A 696 -12.86 -0.07 13.08
N THR A 697 -13.40 1.14 13.13
CA THR A 697 -12.67 2.40 13.28
C THR A 697 -11.77 2.49 14.53
N SER A 698 -11.86 1.54 15.48
CA SER A 698 -11.01 1.50 16.66
C SER A 698 -9.65 0.83 16.43
N ASN A 699 -9.48 0.04 15.36
CA ASN A 699 -8.22 -0.65 15.05
C ASN A 699 -7.75 -0.37 13.60
N PRO A 700 -6.62 0.31 13.36
CA PRO A 700 -6.12 0.61 12.02
C PRO A 700 -5.59 -0.61 11.25
N TYR A 701 -5.33 -1.73 11.93
CA TYR A 701 -4.96 -3.00 11.31
C TYR A 701 -5.94 -4.07 11.83
N PRO A 702 -6.98 -4.43 11.07
CA PRO A 702 -8.09 -5.21 11.61
C PRO A 702 -7.73 -6.65 11.98
N GLY A 703 -6.48 -7.09 11.86
CA GLY A 703 -6.03 -8.42 12.25
C GLY A 703 -4.50 -8.54 12.18
N ASP A 704 -4.00 -9.64 12.75
CA ASP A 704 -2.59 -9.98 12.86
C ASP A 704 -2.36 -11.43 12.42
N ILE A 705 -1.20 -11.71 11.82
CA ILE A 705 -0.71 -13.06 11.50
C ILE A 705 0.73 -13.18 11.98
N THR A 706 1.04 -14.25 12.72
CA THR A 706 2.36 -14.46 13.35
C THR A 706 2.88 -15.88 13.13
N VAL A 707 4.19 -16.05 13.17
CA VAL A 707 4.87 -17.35 12.99
C VAL A 707 5.74 -17.65 14.21
N GLY A 708 5.37 -18.70 14.93
CA GLY A 708 6.02 -19.20 16.15
C GLY A 708 5.79 -18.39 17.42
N GLU A 709 4.96 -17.34 17.37
CA GLU A 709 4.56 -16.55 18.54
C GLU A 709 3.06 -16.26 18.56
N VAL A 710 2.55 -15.85 19.73
CA VAL A 710 1.15 -15.46 19.94
C VAL A 710 1.03 -13.95 20.03
N VAL A 711 -0.10 -13.40 19.55
CA VAL A 711 -0.38 -11.96 19.62
C VAL A 711 -0.45 -11.52 21.09
N PRO A 712 0.26 -10.45 21.51
CA PRO A 712 0.27 -10.00 22.90
C PRO A 712 -1.13 -9.71 23.45
N GLY A 713 -1.43 -10.25 24.64
CA GLY A 713 -2.75 -10.19 25.28
C GLY A 713 -3.66 -11.41 25.01
N TYR A 714 -3.28 -12.31 24.10
CA TYR A 714 -4.01 -13.54 23.78
C TYR A 714 -3.23 -14.82 24.15
N GLU A 715 -2.27 -14.73 25.08
CA GLU A 715 -1.39 -15.84 25.48
C GLU A 715 -2.16 -17.04 26.07
N ASN A 716 -3.39 -16.80 26.55
CA ASN A 716 -4.31 -17.82 27.03
C ASN A 716 -4.79 -18.80 25.94
N ILE A 717 -4.56 -18.55 24.65
CA ILE A 717 -4.81 -19.54 23.58
C ILE A 717 -4.02 -20.84 23.81
N THR A 718 -2.80 -20.73 24.33
CA THR A 718 -1.91 -21.88 24.60
C THR A 718 -2.49 -22.87 25.61
N SER A 719 -3.44 -22.42 26.45
CA SER A 719 -4.13 -23.22 27.47
C SER A 719 -5.48 -23.81 27.01
N GLN A 720 -5.90 -23.56 25.78
CA GLN A 720 -7.16 -24.06 25.23
C GLN A 720 -7.04 -25.54 24.80
N PRO A 721 -8.15 -26.28 24.60
CA PRO A 721 -8.12 -27.64 24.09
C PRO A 721 -7.34 -27.74 22.77
N LYS A 722 -6.41 -28.70 22.68
CA LYS A 722 -5.72 -29.03 21.44
C LYS A 722 -6.61 -29.94 20.60
N LEU A 723 -7.17 -29.39 19.53
CA LEU A 723 -8.08 -30.08 18.60
C LEU A 723 -7.22 -30.75 17.53
N PRO A 724 -7.16 -32.10 17.43
CA PRO A 724 -6.28 -32.77 16.47
C PRO A 724 -6.63 -32.41 15.02
N ILE A 725 -5.62 -32.12 14.19
CA ILE A 725 -5.85 -31.97 12.74
C ILE A 725 -6.06 -33.36 12.14
N LEU A 726 -7.20 -33.56 11.47
CA LEU A 726 -7.47 -34.80 10.75
C LEU A 726 -6.72 -34.82 9.42
N ARG A 727 -6.05 -35.93 9.14
CA ARG A 727 -5.46 -36.20 7.82
C ARG A 727 -6.55 -36.59 6.84
N ASP A 728 -6.48 -36.03 5.64
CA ASP A 728 -7.19 -36.56 4.48
C ASP A 728 -6.28 -37.61 3.83
N GLU A 729 -6.61 -38.89 4.02
CA GLU A 729 -5.82 -40.01 3.49
C GLU A 729 -6.09 -40.28 2.01
N ASP A 730 -7.18 -39.74 1.44
CA ASP A 730 -7.68 -40.07 0.10
C ASP A 730 -7.40 -38.97 -0.94
N SER A 731 -7.37 -37.69 -0.57
CA SER A 731 -7.23 -36.57 -1.53
C SER A 731 -5.81 -36.06 -1.74
N GLY A 732 -4.90 -36.27 -0.78
CA GLY A 732 -3.57 -35.65 -0.75
C GLY A 732 -3.55 -34.18 -0.29
N ALA A 733 -4.69 -33.49 -0.34
CA ALA A 733 -4.82 -32.09 0.08
C ALA A 733 -5.02 -31.98 1.61
N GLN A 734 -3.99 -31.53 2.33
CA GLN A 734 -4.07 -31.35 3.79
C GLN A 734 -4.73 -30.02 4.17
N HIS A 735 -5.99 -30.09 4.63
CA HIS A 735 -6.69 -28.94 5.20
C HIS A 735 -6.40 -28.74 6.70
N TRP A 736 -6.60 -27.53 7.21
CA TRP A 736 -6.67 -27.26 8.66
C TRP A 736 -8.05 -27.68 9.19
N GLN A 737 -8.24 -28.98 9.33
CA GLN A 737 -9.55 -29.57 9.63
C GLN A 737 -9.59 -30.35 10.94
N THR A 738 -10.68 -30.21 11.69
CA THR A 738 -10.90 -30.88 12.98
C THR A 738 -12.39 -31.24 13.17
N LEU A 739 -12.73 -31.97 14.24
CA LEU A 739 -14.10 -32.29 14.60
C LEU A 739 -14.77 -31.15 15.38
N LEU A 740 -15.99 -30.79 14.97
CA LEU A 740 -16.95 -30.06 15.80
C LEU A 740 -17.47 -30.98 16.91
N ASP A 741 -17.78 -30.43 18.08
CA ASP A 741 -18.46 -31.19 19.13
C ASP A 741 -19.82 -31.72 18.63
N LYS A 742 -20.25 -32.87 19.17
CA LYS A 742 -21.61 -33.38 18.93
C LYS A 742 -22.64 -32.37 19.44
N ASP A 743 -23.69 -32.13 18.65
CA ASP A 743 -24.70 -31.09 18.90
C ASP A 743 -24.06 -29.69 19.05
N GLY A 744 -22.92 -29.48 18.38
CA GLY A 744 -22.02 -28.35 18.55
C GLY A 744 -22.39 -27.08 17.79
N ILE A 745 -23.54 -27.03 17.11
CA ILE A 745 -24.08 -25.79 16.53
C ILE A 745 -25.37 -25.44 17.25
N ILE A 746 -25.39 -24.31 17.94
CA ILE A 746 -26.60 -23.76 18.57
C ILE A 746 -27.16 -22.67 17.66
N GLY A 747 -28.43 -22.82 17.28
CA GLY A 747 -29.14 -21.91 16.40
C GLY A 747 -29.72 -20.68 17.12
N PRO A 748 -30.31 -19.73 16.38
CA PRO A 748 -30.88 -18.50 16.94
C PRO A 748 -32.15 -18.70 17.78
N ASP A 749 -32.69 -19.92 17.86
CA ASP A 749 -33.72 -20.33 18.81
C ASP A 749 -33.15 -20.90 20.13
N GLY A 750 -31.83 -21.00 20.26
CA GLY A 750 -31.15 -21.53 21.45
C GLY A 750 -31.06 -23.06 21.51
N GLU A 751 -31.63 -23.76 20.53
CA GLU A 751 -31.58 -25.22 20.42
C GLU A 751 -30.40 -25.68 19.55
N ALA A 752 -29.99 -26.94 19.73
CA ALA A 752 -28.97 -27.54 18.88
C ALA A 752 -29.53 -27.86 17.49
N ILE A 753 -28.81 -27.47 16.43
CA ILE A 753 -29.20 -27.76 15.06
C ILE A 753 -28.82 -29.22 14.74
N PRO A 754 -29.78 -30.10 14.39
CA PRO A 754 -29.48 -31.49 14.04
C PRO A 754 -28.88 -31.56 12.63
N VAL A 755 -27.69 -32.14 12.53
CA VAL A 755 -26.94 -32.31 11.28
C VAL A 755 -26.30 -33.70 11.28
N GLN A 756 -26.24 -34.34 10.13
CA GLN A 756 -25.51 -35.59 9.91
C GLN A 756 -24.28 -35.32 9.05
N SER A 757 -23.14 -35.92 9.39
CA SER A 757 -21.93 -35.80 8.57
C SER A 757 -22.09 -36.51 7.22
N VAL A 758 -21.54 -35.91 6.16
CA VAL A 758 -21.36 -36.54 4.84
C VAL A 758 -20.09 -37.40 4.79
N VAL A 759 -19.17 -37.21 5.75
CA VAL A 759 -17.92 -37.96 5.85
C VAL A 759 -18.20 -39.36 6.39
N GLN A 760 -17.77 -40.39 5.68
CA GLN A 760 -18.14 -41.77 6.02
C GLN A 760 -17.50 -42.22 7.34
N GLY A 761 -18.33 -42.74 8.25
CA GLY A 761 -17.87 -43.34 9.50
C GLY A 761 -17.69 -42.39 10.68
N LEU A 762 -18.09 -41.11 10.55
CA LEU A 762 -18.02 -40.11 11.64
C LEU A 762 -19.43 -39.67 12.11
N ASP A 763 -19.60 -39.62 13.43
CA ASP A 763 -20.80 -39.09 14.11
C ASP A 763 -20.70 -37.58 14.41
N GLN A 764 -19.57 -36.95 14.08
CA GLN A 764 -19.24 -35.54 14.32
C GLN A 764 -18.87 -34.87 13.01
N LEU A 765 -19.19 -33.58 12.86
CA LEU A 765 -18.91 -32.83 11.64
C LEU A 765 -17.43 -32.49 11.52
N VAL A 766 -16.85 -32.71 10.35
CA VAL A 766 -15.48 -32.29 10.00
C VAL A 766 -15.52 -30.85 9.50
N VAL A 767 -14.76 -29.99 10.16
CA VAL A 767 -14.72 -28.55 9.96
C VAL A 767 -13.36 -28.11 9.47
N VAL A 768 -13.30 -27.48 8.29
CA VAL A 768 -12.13 -26.77 7.77
C VAL A 768 -12.15 -25.32 8.28
N PHE A 769 -11.01 -24.77 8.69
CA PHE A 769 -10.85 -23.32 8.87
C PHE A 769 -10.14 -22.70 7.67
N ASP A 770 -10.73 -21.67 7.09
CA ASP A 770 -10.22 -21.02 5.87
C ASP A 770 -10.26 -19.50 6.01
N THR A 771 -9.08 -18.88 6.05
CA THR A 771 -8.94 -17.41 6.14
C THR A 771 -9.31 -16.69 4.84
N GLY A 772 -9.35 -17.40 3.70
CA GLY A 772 -9.73 -16.86 2.39
C GLY A 772 -11.24 -16.84 2.13
N PHE A 773 -12.03 -17.62 2.88
CA PHE A 773 -13.48 -17.71 2.64
C PHE A 773 -14.27 -16.62 3.39
N SER A 774 -14.75 -15.60 2.68
CA SER A 774 -15.56 -14.50 3.24
C SER A 774 -16.87 -14.95 3.91
N LEU A 775 -17.60 -15.89 3.28
CA LEU A 775 -18.92 -16.38 3.71
C LEU A 775 -18.86 -17.87 4.08
N PRO A 776 -18.75 -18.25 5.38
CA PRO A 776 -18.66 -19.65 5.81
C PRO A 776 -19.63 -20.58 5.09
N GLN A 777 -19.12 -21.72 4.61
CA GLN A 777 -19.91 -22.73 3.90
C GLN A 777 -20.33 -23.81 4.90
N VAL A 778 -21.62 -23.96 5.16
CA VAL A 778 -22.18 -24.91 6.12
C VAL A 778 -23.19 -25.85 5.44
N PRO A 779 -23.52 -27.03 6.00
CA PRO A 779 -24.59 -27.87 5.49
C PRO A 779 -25.89 -27.07 5.33
N SER A 780 -26.67 -27.34 4.28
CA SER A 780 -27.87 -26.55 3.99
C SER A 780 -28.85 -26.48 5.17
N THR A 781 -28.98 -27.58 5.91
CA THR A 781 -29.79 -27.65 7.15
C THR A 781 -29.36 -26.65 8.22
N VAL A 782 -28.06 -26.32 8.31
CA VAL A 782 -27.52 -25.31 9.24
C VAL A 782 -27.90 -23.91 8.77
N SER A 783 -27.63 -23.60 7.50
CA SER A 783 -27.97 -22.31 6.92
C SER A 783 -29.49 -22.03 7.01
N ASP A 784 -30.31 -23.02 6.64
CA ASP A 784 -31.76 -22.94 6.73
C ASP A 784 -32.24 -22.79 8.18
N ALA A 785 -31.66 -23.50 9.14
CA ALA A 785 -32.03 -23.38 10.56
C ALA A 785 -31.68 -22.00 11.16
N ILE A 786 -30.64 -21.33 10.64
CA ILE A 786 -30.25 -19.97 11.03
C ILE A 786 -31.17 -18.92 10.37
N TYR A 787 -31.39 -18.99 9.05
CA TYR A 787 -32.03 -17.87 8.32
C TYR A 787 -33.49 -18.09 7.91
N SER A 788 -33.94 -19.31 7.60
CA SER A 788 -35.25 -19.53 6.96
C SER A 788 -36.46 -19.12 7.81
N ARG A 789 -36.29 -19.06 9.12
CA ARG A 789 -37.32 -18.65 10.09
C ARG A 789 -37.29 -17.15 10.40
N VAL A 790 -36.40 -16.37 9.80
CA VAL A 790 -36.37 -14.91 10.00
C VAL A 790 -37.48 -14.25 9.19
N PRO A 791 -38.42 -13.51 9.81
CA PRO A 791 -39.40 -12.69 9.09
C PRO A 791 -38.73 -11.78 8.05
N GLY A 792 -39.15 -11.88 6.78
CA GLY A 792 -38.60 -11.10 5.68
C GLY A 792 -37.33 -11.67 5.04
N ALA A 793 -36.78 -12.79 5.53
CA ALA A 793 -35.65 -13.45 4.87
C ALA A 793 -36.06 -14.18 3.58
N ASN A 794 -35.14 -14.24 2.61
CA ASN A 794 -35.39 -14.85 1.31
C ASN A 794 -34.11 -15.45 0.69
N TRP A 795 -34.26 -16.55 -0.04
CA TRP A 795 -33.18 -17.23 -0.76
C TRP A 795 -33.10 -16.71 -2.20
N THR A 796 -32.17 -15.80 -2.48
CA THR A 796 -32.15 -15.02 -3.73
C THR A 796 -30.75 -14.89 -4.32
N SER A 797 -30.67 -14.85 -5.65
CA SER A 797 -29.44 -14.43 -6.33
C SER A 797 -29.25 -12.92 -6.22
N VAL A 798 -28.08 -12.49 -5.73
CA VAL A 798 -27.70 -11.07 -5.65
C VAL A 798 -26.47 -10.82 -6.54
N PRO A 799 -26.38 -9.70 -7.28
CA PRO A 799 -25.27 -9.49 -8.24
C PRO A 799 -23.87 -9.48 -7.62
N ALA A 800 -23.78 -9.20 -6.32
CA ALA A 800 -22.53 -9.17 -5.56
C ALA A 800 -22.13 -10.53 -4.95
N ALA A 801 -22.89 -11.61 -5.20
CA ALA A 801 -22.55 -12.95 -4.72
C ALA A 801 -22.68 -13.98 -5.84
N SER A 802 -21.72 -14.91 -5.91
CA SER A 802 -21.69 -15.97 -6.91
C SER A 802 -22.74 -17.05 -6.62
N GLY A 803 -24.01 -16.79 -6.95
CA GLY A 803 -25.14 -17.74 -6.84
C GLY A 803 -26.32 -17.18 -6.04
N ASN A 804 -27.12 -18.07 -5.44
CA ASN A 804 -28.14 -17.69 -4.46
C ASN A 804 -27.53 -17.59 -3.05
N VAL A 805 -28.02 -16.63 -2.27
CA VAL A 805 -27.67 -16.45 -0.86
C VAL A 805 -28.93 -16.16 -0.03
N TRP A 806 -28.86 -16.45 1.27
CA TRP A 806 -29.84 -15.93 2.23
C TRP A 806 -29.68 -14.41 2.37
N THR A 807 -30.78 -13.69 2.13
CA THR A 807 -30.95 -12.26 2.41
C THR A 807 -31.94 -12.07 3.54
N LEU A 808 -31.78 -11.02 4.35
CA LEU A 808 -32.64 -10.73 5.49
C LEU A 808 -32.58 -9.24 5.90
N PRO A 809 -33.54 -8.73 6.69
CA PRO A 809 -33.45 -7.39 7.25
C PRO A 809 -32.19 -7.20 8.11
N CYS A 810 -31.59 -6.01 8.03
CA CYS A 810 -30.33 -5.69 8.73
C CYS A 810 -30.48 -5.46 10.24
N ASP A 811 -31.71 -5.23 10.72
CA ASP A 811 -32.08 -4.95 12.11
C ASP A 811 -32.36 -6.22 12.94
N VAL A 812 -32.21 -7.41 12.35
CA VAL A 812 -32.39 -8.70 13.02
C VAL A 812 -31.09 -9.19 13.67
N GLU A 813 -31.11 -9.32 15.00
CA GLU A 813 -30.05 -9.97 15.77
C GLU A 813 -30.19 -11.50 15.70
N LEU A 814 -29.15 -12.21 15.25
CA LEU A 814 -29.11 -13.68 15.27
C LEU A 814 -27.98 -14.17 16.17
N ASN A 815 -28.33 -14.98 17.16
CA ASN A 815 -27.38 -15.59 18.08
C ASN A 815 -27.01 -16.99 17.58
N VAL A 816 -25.79 -17.17 17.05
CA VAL A 816 -25.28 -18.47 16.61
C VAL A 816 -24.04 -18.80 17.45
N THR A 817 -23.87 -20.07 17.84
CA THR A 817 -22.71 -20.51 18.63
C THR A 817 -22.21 -21.86 18.16
N PHE A 818 -20.89 -21.95 17.91
CA PHE A 818 -20.21 -23.21 17.60
C PHE A 818 -19.49 -23.76 18.84
N LYS A 819 -19.28 -25.07 18.90
CA LYS A 819 -18.60 -25.73 20.03
C LYS A 819 -17.49 -26.67 19.57
N PHE A 820 -16.32 -26.50 20.19
CA PHE A 820 -15.13 -27.31 19.94
C PHE A 820 -14.44 -27.63 21.27
N GLY A 821 -14.16 -28.91 21.54
CA GLY A 821 -13.43 -29.34 22.73
C GLY A 821 -14.18 -29.04 24.04
N GLY A 822 -15.51 -28.94 24.01
CA GLY A 822 -16.36 -28.56 25.13
C GLY A 822 -16.46 -27.05 25.39
N LEU A 823 -15.81 -26.21 24.59
CA LEU A 823 -15.88 -24.74 24.68
C LEU A 823 -16.87 -24.16 23.67
N SER A 824 -17.48 -23.04 24.01
CA SER A 824 -18.45 -22.33 23.15
C SER A 824 -17.85 -21.07 22.55
N TYR A 825 -18.07 -20.90 21.25
CA TYR A 825 -17.59 -19.80 20.42
C TYR A 825 -18.83 -19.09 19.83
N PRO A 826 -19.42 -18.13 20.55
CA PRO A 826 -20.53 -17.34 20.03
C PRO A 826 -20.05 -16.48 18.85
N VAL A 827 -20.89 -16.34 17.83
CA VAL A 827 -20.65 -15.46 16.70
C VAL A 827 -21.35 -14.14 16.97
N ASN A 828 -20.61 -13.03 16.84
CA ASN A 828 -21.20 -11.70 16.97
C ASN A 828 -22.30 -11.50 15.89
N PRO A 829 -23.49 -10.99 16.23
CA PRO A 829 -24.57 -10.84 15.27
C PRO A 829 -24.20 -10.05 14.01
N LEU A 830 -23.26 -9.09 14.09
CA LEU A 830 -22.73 -8.35 12.94
C LEU A 830 -21.97 -9.23 11.93
N ASP A 831 -21.39 -10.35 12.37
CA ASP A 831 -20.79 -11.37 11.50
C ASP A 831 -21.77 -12.50 11.16
N THR A 832 -22.99 -12.52 11.71
CA THR A 832 -24.05 -13.44 11.21
C THR A 832 -24.83 -12.84 10.03
N ASN A 833 -24.87 -11.51 9.92
CA ASN A 833 -25.71 -10.76 9.00
C ASN A 833 -24.96 -9.53 8.42
N LEU A 834 -24.45 -9.66 7.20
CA LEU A 834 -23.48 -8.77 6.58
C LEU A 834 -24.15 -7.72 5.68
N GLY A 835 -24.14 -6.45 6.10
CA GLY A 835 -24.64 -5.32 5.28
C GLY A 835 -23.62 -4.67 4.35
N ALA A 836 -22.33 -4.99 4.49
CA ALA A 836 -21.24 -4.37 3.71
C ALA A 836 -21.33 -4.64 2.18
N LEU A 837 -22.19 -5.57 1.75
CA LEU A 837 -22.42 -5.91 0.34
C LEU A 837 -23.35 -4.94 -0.40
N ASN A 838 -23.83 -3.88 0.26
CA ASN A 838 -24.63 -2.79 -0.34
C ASN A 838 -25.89 -3.25 -1.11
N VAL A 839 -26.47 -4.39 -0.73
CA VAL A 839 -27.70 -4.91 -1.34
C VAL A 839 -28.89 -4.07 -0.88
N LYS A 840 -29.74 -3.65 -1.82
CA LYS A 840 -30.95 -2.87 -1.54
C LYS A 840 -32.20 -3.60 -1.99
N GLY A 841 -33.26 -3.48 -1.18
CA GLY A 841 -34.59 -3.95 -1.52
C GLY A 841 -35.22 -3.17 -2.68
N SER A 842 -36.28 -3.73 -3.25
CA SER A 842 -37.07 -3.09 -4.32
C SER A 842 -37.77 -1.79 -3.90
N ASP A 843 -37.88 -1.56 -2.59
CA ASP A 843 -38.39 -0.35 -1.92
C ASP A 843 -37.27 0.60 -1.46
N GLY A 844 -36.00 0.22 -1.65
CA GLY A 844 -34.83 1.00 -1.28
C GLY A 844 -34.31 0.77 0.15
N THR A 845 -34.88 -0.16 0.93
CA THR A 845 -34.34 -0.52 2.25
C THR A 845 -32.98 -1.22 2.14
N GLU A 846 -32.15 -1.10 3.17
CA GLU A 846 -30.91 -1.88 3.27
C GLU A 846 -31.26 -3.35 3.57
N ILE A 847 -30.73 -4.26 2.76
CA ILE A 847 -30.88 -5.71 2.94
C ILE A 847 -29.49 -6.28 3.21
N CYS A 848 -29.39 -7.06 4.29
CA CYS A 848 -28.15 -7.71 4.67
C CYS A 848 -28.15 -9.17 4.18
N VAL A 849 -26.95 -9.73 4.03
CA VAL A 849 -26.74 -11.09 3.54
C VAL A 849 -26.27 -11.96 4.69
N GLY A 850 -26.88 -13.13 4.87
CA GLY A 850 -26.43 -14.09 5.88
C GLY A 850 -24.97 -14.50 5.65
N ALA A 851 -24.17 -14.63 6.69
CA ALA A 851 -22.78 -15.05 6.53
C ALA A 851 -22.64 -16.56 6.24
N PHE A 852 -23.46 -17.40 6.90
CA PHE A 852 -23.33 -18.87 6.87
C PHE A 852 -24.14 -19.46 5.72
N GLN A 853 -23.55 -19.58 4.53
CA GLN A 853 -24.24 -20.01 3.32
C GLN A 853 -24.21 -21.54 3.14
N PRO A 854 -25.18 -22.16 2.44
CA PRO A 854 -25.14 -23.57 2.10
C PRO A 854 -23.91 -23.93 1.27
N ILE A 855 -23.17 -24.96 1.70
CA ILE A 855 -22.05 -25.53 0.97
C ILE A 855 -22.53 -26.07 -0.38
N THR A 856 -22.25 -25.31 -1.43
CA THR A 856 -22.74 -25.56 -2.80
C THR A 856 -21.63 -25.60 -3.83
N THR A 857 -20.49 -24.97 -3.53
CA THR A 857 -19.35 -24.74 -4.43
C THR A 857 -18.04 -24.80 -3.65
N ALA A 858 -17.94 -25.87 -2.85
CA ALA A 858 -16.77 -26.37 -2.16
C ALA A 858 -17.08 -27.77 -1.57
N SER A 859 -18.06 -28.49 -2.14
CA SER A 859 -18.60 -29.71 -1.52
C SER A 859 -17.65 -30.89 -1.69
N SER A 860 -17.13 -31.40 -0.57
CA SER A 860 -16.28 -32.59 -0.53
C SER A 860 -16.99 -33.76 0.17
N SER A 861 -16.47 -34.98 -0.02
CA SER A 861 -16.77 -36.13 0.83
C SER A 861 -15.82 -36.26 2.03
N SER A 862 -14.76 -35.45 2.11
CA SER A 862 -13.77 -35.46 3.20
C SER A 862 -14.04 -34.44 4.31
N PHE A 863 -14.92 -33.46 4.11
CA PHE A 863 -15.35 -32.50 5.14
C PHE A 863 -16.80 -32.04 4.99
N ASP A 864 -17.38 -31.53 6.08
CA ASP A 864 -18.79 -31.10 6.16
C ASP A 864 -19.00 -29.59 6.00
N MET A 865 -18.04 -28.78 6.45
CA MET A 865 -18.16 -27.32 6.45
C MET A 865 -16.81 -26.61 6.40
N ILE A 866 -16.85 -25.35 5.96
CA ILE A 866 -15.73 -24.41 5.96
C ILE A 866 -16.11 -23.19 6.81
N LEU A 867 -15.46 -23.03 7.96
CA LEU A 867 -15.60 -21.87 8.82
C LEU A 867 -14.62 -20.77 8.39
N GLY A 868 -15.18 -19.84 7.60
CA GLY A 868 -14.50 -18.69 7.04
C GLY A 868 -14.39 -17.46 7.96
N MET A 869 -14.07 -16.32 7.35
CA MET A 869 -13.82 -15.03 8.02
C MET A 869 -14.87 -14.65 9.07
N ALA A 870 -16.16 -14.84 8.79
CA ALA A 870 -17.23 -14.47 9.72
C ALA A 870 -17.20 -15.27 11.04
N PHE A 871 -16.74 -16.53 11.01
CA PHE A 871 -16.44 -17.26 12.23
C PHE A 871 -15.10 -16.83 12.83
N LEU A 872 -14.04 -16.74 12.01
CA LEU A 872 -12.68 -16.47 12.46
C LEU A 872 -12.46 -15.05 13.05
N ARG A 873 -13.35 -14.09 12.77
CA ARG A 873 -13.41 -12.81 13.51
C ARG A 873 -13.83 -12.94 14.98
N ASN A 874 -14.45 -14.06 15.34
CA ASN A 874 -14.99 -14.34 16.66
C ASN A 874 -14.14 -15.36 17.44
N ALA A 875 -13.09 -15.92 16.81
CA ALA A 875 -12.16 -16.85 17.42
C ALA A 875 -10.72 -16.61 16.93
N TYR A 876 -9.81 -16.30 17.86
CA TYR A 876 -8.37 -16.27 17.58
C TYR A 876 -7.89 -17.71 17.36
N LEU A 877 -7.22 -17.92 16.22
CA LEU A 877 -6.83 -19.23 15.70
C LEU A 877 -5.33 -19.45 15.89
N LEU A 878 -4.94 -20.63 16.38
CA LEU A 878 -3.56 -21.13 16.36
C LEU A 878 -3.54 -22.49 15.69
N VAL A 879 -2.63 -22.67 14.73
CA VAL A 879 -2.42 -23.91 13.98
C VAL A 879 -0.98 -24.38 14.21
N ASP A 880 -0.81 -25.46 14.97
CA ASP A 880 0.47 -26.14 15.15
C ASP A 880 0.64 -27.21 14.07
N LEU A 881 1.70 -27.05 13.27
CA LEU A 881 1.98 -27.88 12.10
C LEU A 881 2.66 -29.21 12.47
N GLY A 882 3.15 -29.36 13.72
CA GLY A 882 3.79 -30.56 14.21
C GLY A 882 4.84 -31.13 13.24
N ASP A 883 4.69 -32.41 12.92
CA ASP A 883 5.57 -33.15 12.00
C ASP A 883 5.37 -32.82 10.50
N TYR A 884 4.52 -31.85 10.10
CA TYR A 884 4.39 -31.43 8.68
C TYR A 884 5.56 -30.58 8.16
N VAL A 885 6.46 -30.14 9.04
CA VAL A 885 7.70 -29.43 8.67
C VAL A 885 8.86 -30.42 8.66
N HIS A 886 9.47 -30.64 7.49
CA HIS A 886 10.65 -31.49 7.37
C HIS A 886 11.90 -30.79 7.95
N GLY A 887 12.81 -31.56 8.55
CA GLY A 887 14.05 -31.02 9.13
C GLY A 887 13.94 -30.48 10.57
N SER A 888 12.74 -30.45 11.18
CA SER A 888 12.61 -30.19 12.61
C SER A 888 13.36 -31.27 13.43
N MET A 889 14.23 -30.85 14.35
CA MET A 889 15.03 -31.79 15.12
C MET A 889 14.19 -32.45 16.23
N ALA A 890 13.91 -33.73 16.03
CA ALA A 890 13.08 -34.67 16.82
C ALA A 890 11.58 -34.67 16.47
N SER A 891 11.09 -35.85 16.08
CA SER A 891 9.66 -36.18 15.96
C SER A 891 8.96 -35.91 17.29
N THR A 892 7.99 -34.99 17.33
CA THR A 892 7.56 -34.43 18.63
C THR A 892 6.06 -34.19 18.84
N ALA A 893 5.21 -34.05 17.82
CA ALA A 893 3.76 -33.95 18.04
C ALA A 893 2.90 -34.22 16.79
N SER A 894 1.73 -34.83 17.02
CA SER A 894 0.62 -34.75 16.05
C SER A 894 0.15 -33.28 15.92
N PRO A 895 -0.11 -32.80 14.70
CA PRO A 895 -0.56 -31.43 14.45
C PRO A 895 -1.95 -31.16 15.06
N TYR A 896 -2.18 -29.92 15.49
CA TYR A 896 -3.42 -29.55 16.19
C TYR A 896 -3.78 -28.07 15.99
N ILE A 897 -5.05 -27.76 16.24
CA ILE A 897 -5.61 -26.42 16.27
C ILE A 897 -5.94 -26.05 17.72
N GLN A 898 -5.71 -24.80 18.10
CA GLN A 898 -6.29 -24.19 19.29
C GLN A 898 -7.14 -22.99 18.88
N LEU A 899 -8.28 -22.81 19.55
CA LEU A 899 -9.20 -21.69 19.33
C LEU A 899 -9.44 -20.96 20.65
N LEU A 900 -9.39 -19.64 20.62
CA LEU A 900 -9.75 -18.78 21.73
C LEU A 900 -10.93 -17.88 21.34
N SER A 901 -12.05 -17.96 22.06
CA SER A 901 -13.21 -17.11 21.79
C SER A 901 -12.90 -15.64 22.06
N LEU A 902 -13.16 -14.78 21.06
CA LEU A 902 -13.02 -13.32 21.13
C LEU A 902 -14.36 -12.66 21.48
N ALA A 903 -15.47 -13.28 21.08
CA ALA A 903 -16.80 -12.72 21.26
C ALA A 903 -17.33 -12.93 22.69
N ASN A 904 -17.75 -11.83 23.32
CA ASN A 904 -18.61 -11.86 24.49
C ASN A 904 -20.04 -11.53 24.05
N GLN A 905 -21.01 -12.41 24.29
CA GLN A 905 -22.37 -12.27 23.78
C GLN A 905 -23.07 -10.98 24.23
N ALA A 906 -22.85 -10.51 25.47
CA ALA A 906 -23.42 -9.26 25.96
C ALA A 906 -22.78 -8.02 25.32
N GLN A 907 -21.50 -8.10 24.96
CA GLN A 907 -20.81 -7.05 24.20
C GLN A 907 -21.25 -7.06 22.73
N ALA A 908 -21.35 -8.25 22.12
CA ALA A 908 -21.76 -8.43 20.74
C ALA A 908 -23.20 -7.94 20.47
N HIS A 909 -24.14 -8.25 21.38
CA HIS A 909 -25.48 -7.68 21.37
C HIS A 909 -25.43 -6.14 21.40
N LYS A 910 -24.62 -5.55 22.29
CA LYS A 910 -24.49 -4.09 22.36
C LYS A 910 -23.90 -3.48 21.07
N GLU A 911 -22.85 -4.09 20.52
CA GLU A 911 -22.26 -3.67 19.23
C GLU A 911 -23.29 -3.73 18.11
N PHE A 912 -24.13 -4.78 18.08
CA PHE A 912 -25.23 -4.89 17.13
C PHE A 912 -26.28 -3.78 17.32
N VAL A 913 -26.72 -3.51 18.55
CA VAL A 913 -27.67 -2.43 18.87
C VAL A 913 -27.11 -1.06 18.46
N ASP A 914 -25.84 -0.79 18.77
CA ASP A 914 -25.17 0.48 18.41
C ASP A 914 -25.05 0.62 16.88
N ALA A 915 -24.69 -0.45 16.15
CA ALA A 915 -24.43 -0.40 14.70
C ALA A 915 -25.66 -0.56 13.79
N ARG A 916 -26.67 -1.33 14.19
CA ARG A 916 -27.86 -1.65 13.37
C ARG A 916 -29.16 -1.01 13.85
N LEU A 917 -29.26 -0.71 15.15
CA LEU A 917 -30.47 -0.17 15.77
C LEU A 917 -30.30 1.28 16.27
N GLY A 918 -29.17 1.91 15.95
CA GLY A 918 -28.89 3.31 16.33
C GLY A 918 -28.80 3.54 17.84
N GLY A 919 -28.41 2.51 18.61
CA GLY A 919 -28.31 2.57 20.07
C GLY A 919 -29.64 2.36 20.82
N VAL A 920 -30.72 2.00 20.13
CA VAL A 920 -32.02 1.69 20.75
C VAL A 920 -32.27 0.18 20.69
N ASP A 921 -32.11 -0.50 21.82
CA ASP A 921 -32.42 -1.92 21.92
C ASP A 921 -33.93 -2.17 21.80
N ASN A 922 -34.35 -2.69 20.64
CA ASN A 922 -35.69 -3.19 20.36
C ASN A 922 -35.69 -4.69 20.04
N THR A 923 -34.57 -5.40 20.26
CA THR A 923 -34.32 -6.78 19.82
C THR A 923 -35.37 -7.76 20.36
N SER A 924 -35.87 -7.53 21.58
CA SER A 924 -36.96 -8.30 22.20
C SER A 924 -38.29 -8.30 21.42
N ALA A 925 -38.50 -7.39 20.47
CA ALA A 925 -39.67 -7.36 19.59
C ALA A 925 -39.56 -8.36 18.41
N PHE A 926 -38.37 -8.89 18.16
CA PHE A 926 -38.13 -9.89 17.12
C PHE A 926 -38.41 -11.31 17.62
N HIS A 927 -39.15 -12.09 16.84
CA HIS A 927 -39.38 -13.51 17.08
C HIS A 927 -39.22 -14.29 15.76
N LEU A 928 -38.52 -15.41 15.82
CA LEU A 928 -38.45 -16.37 14.72
C LEU A 928 -39.84 -16.94 14.40
N LEU A 929 -40.09 -17.19 13.12
CA LEU A 929 -41.27 -17.91 12.66
C LEU A 929 -41.27 -19.35 13.19
N PRO A 930 -42.44 -19.96 13.44
CA PRO A 930 -42.52 -21.35 13.91
C PRO A 930 -41.82 -22.32 12.96
N ALA A 931 -41.11 -23.31 13.52
CA ALA A 931 -40.54 -24.40 12.73
C ALA A 931 -41.66 -25.17 12.00
N MET A 932 -41.54 -25.31 10.67
CA MET A 932 -42.48 -26.11 9.89
C MET A 932 -42.15 -27.60 10.01
N ASN A 933 -43.17 -28.43 10.30
CA ASN A 933 -43.04 -29.88 10.27
C ASN A 933 -43.01 -30.39 8.83
N THR A 934 -41.82 -30.49 8.24
CA THR A 934 -41.63 -30.88 6.83
C THR A 934 -40.44 -31.81 6.64
N THR A 935 -40.69 -33.11 6.67
CA THR A 935 -39.78 -34.18 6.23
C THR A 935 -39.59 -34.22 4.70
N ASN A 936 -39.59 -33.08 4.01
CA ASN A 936 -39.74 -32.99 2.54
C ASN A 936 -38.96 -31.83 1.87
N TRP A 937 -37.93 -31.24 2.50
CA TRP A 937 -36.98 -30.34 1.84
C TRP A 937 -35.63 -31.00 1.53
N ALA A 938 -35.71 -32.21 0.95
CA ALA A 938 -34.70 -32.66 -0.01
C ALA A 938 -35.22 -32.33 -1.42
N THR A 939 -34.32 -31.99 -2.35
CA THR A 939 -34.60 -31.61 -3.75
C THR A 939 -35.38 -30.30 -3.99
N SER A 940 -34.73 -29.17 -3.69
CA SER A 940 -34.74 -28.02 -4.62
C SER A 940 -33.32 -27.54 -4.93
N SER A 941 -32.41 -28.48 -5.19
CA SER A 941 -31.19 -28.21 -5.94
C SER A 941 -31.55 -27.75 -7.35
N ASN A 942 -30.81 -26.78 -7.90
CA ASN A 942 -30.86 -26.50 -9.33
C ASN A 942 -30.31 -27.70 -10.10
N GLU A 943 -31.19 -28.63 -10.51
CA GLU A 943 -30.87 -29.58 -11.57
C GLU A 943 -30.39 -28.78 -12.78
N SER A 944 -29.14 -29.02 -13.19
CA SER A 944 -28.61 -28.40 -14.40
C SER A 944 -29.48 -28.78 -15.61
N THR A 945 -29.59 -27.87 -16.57
CA THR A 945 -30.34 -28.09 -17.83
C THR A 945 -29.92 -29.38 -18.54
N SER A 946 -28.68 -29.85 -18.32
CA SER A 946 -28.15 -31.13 -18.77
C SER A 946 -28.95 -32.35 -18.27
N GLN A 947 -29.34 -32.40 -16.99
CA GLN A 947 -30.13 -33.51 -16.43
C GLN A 947 -31.56 -33.54 -16.99
N LYS A 948 -32.19 -32.38 -17.15
CA LYS A 948 -33.53 -32.26 -17.79
C LYS A 948 -33.53 -32.66 -19.26
N LEU A 949 -32.39 -32.55 -19.95
CA LEU A 949 -32.23 -32.94 -21.36
C LEU A 949 -31.85 -34.41 -21.58
N LYS A 950 -31.26 -35.12 -20.59
CA LYS A 950 -30.88 -36.55 -20.74
C LYS A 950 -32.01 -37.46 -21.27
N PRO A 951 -33.28 -37.35 -20.84
CA PRO A 951 -34.37 -38.17 -21.40
C PRO A 951 -34.72 -37.82 -22.86
N TYR A 952 -34.50 -36.57 -23.25
CA TYR A 952 -34.85 -36.03 -24.58
C TYR A 952 -33.69 -36.09 -25.58
N LEU A 953 -32.45 -36.28 -25.09
CA LEU A 953 -31.23 -36.39 -25.88
C LEU A 953 -31.33 -37.37 -27.08
N PRO A 954 -31.87 -38.60 -26.97
CA PRO A 954 -32.04 -39.47 -28.14
C PRO A 954 -33.02 -38.89 -29.19
N TYR A 955 -34.05 -38.15 -28.77
CA TYR A 955 -34.98 -37.49 -29.69
C TYR A 955 -34.36 -36.25 -30.36
N ILE A 956 -33.53 -35.50 -29.64
CA ILE A 956 -32.76 -34.36 -30.16
C ILE A 956 -31.72 -34.84 -31.17
N ILE A 957 -30.98 -35.91 -30.87
CA ILE A 957 -30.06 -36.55 -31.82
C ILE A 957 -30.82 -37.05 -33.06
N ALA A 958 -31.94 -37.75 -32.89
CA ALA A 958 -32.76 -38.23 -34.01
C ALA A 958 -33.28 -37.09 -34.89
N GLY A 959 -33.77 -36.00 -34.29
CA GLY A 959 -34.21 -34.80 -35.01
C GLY A 959 -33.07 -34.10 -35.74
N SER A 960 -31.88 -34.06 -35.14
CA SER A 960 -30.68 -33.44 -35.75
C SER A 960 -30.18 -34.25 -36.95
N VAL A 961 -30.16 -35.58 -36.84
CA VAL A 961 -29.81 -36.49 -37.94
C VAL A 961 -30.85 -36.40 -39.07
N ALA A 962 -32.16 -36.33 -38.74
CA ALA A 962 -33.21 -36.14 -39.74
C ALA A 962 -33.07 -34.80 -40.49
N ALA A 963 -32.76 -33.70 -39.77
CA ALA A 963 -32.50 -32.40 -40.37
C ALA A 963 -31.24 -32.40 -41.25
N ALA A 964 -30.16 -33.05 -40.82
CA ALA A 964 -28.94 -33.21 -41.61
C ALA A 964 -29.18 -34.02 -42.89
N ILE A 965 -29.95 -35.12 -42.82
CA ILE A 965 -30.33 -35.91 -44.01
C ILE A 965 -31.19 -35.06 -44.97
N LEU A 966 -32.16 -34.30 -44.46
CA LEU A 966 -32.97 -33.39 -45.29
C LEU A 966 -32.12 -32.31 -45.97
N LEU A 967 -31.13 -31.75 -45.28
CA LEU A 967 -30.18 -30.78 -45.85
C LEU A 967 -29.26 -31.42 -46.91
N ILE A 968 -28.81 -32.67 -46.70
CA ILE A 968 -28.00 -33.41 -47.69
C ILE A 968 -28.85 -33.76 -48.93
N VAL A 969 -30.12 -34.13 -48.76
CA VAL A 969 -31.07 -34.37 -49.87
C VAL A 969 -31.35 -33.06 -50.63
N ALA A 970 -31.53 -31.93 -49.93
CA ALA A 970 -31.68 -30.62 -50.56
C ALA A 970 -30.41 -30.20 -51.33
N ALA A 971 -29.24 -30.36 -50.73
CA ALA A 971 -27.96 -30.03 -51.36
C ALA A 971 -27.67 -30.90 -52.60
N SER A 972 -27.96 -32.21 -52.53
CA SER A 972 -27.79 -33.12 -53.67
C SER A 972 -28.82 -32.87 -54.79
N ALA A 973 -30.06 -32.47 -54.47
CA ALA A 973 -31.01 -31.99 -55.46
C ALA A 973 -30.55 -30.68 -56.15
N CYS A 974 -29.96 -29.74 -55.40
CA CYS A 974 -29.38 -28.52 -55.96
C CYS A 974 -28.14 -28.81 -56.84
N LEU A 975 -27.26 -29.73 -56.43
CA LEU A 975 -26.05 -30.09 -57.19
C LEU A 975 -26.34 -30.97 -58.42
N GLY A 976 -27.42 -31.78 -58.39
CA GLY A 976 -27.86 -32.59 -59.53
C GLY A 976 -28.41 -31.79 -60.72
N SER A 977 -28.72 -30.50 -60.54
CA SER A 977 -29.39 -29.67 -61.55
C SER A 977 -28.47 -28.78 -62.41
N ARG A 978 -27.14 -28.78 -62.18
CA ARG A 978 -26.19 -27.88 -62.89
C ARG A 978 -24.91 -28.56 -63.43
N LYS A 979 -25.05 -29.56 -64.32
CA LYS A 979 -24.02 -29.90 -65.32
C LYS A 979 -24.61 -30.35 -66.67
N ARG A 980 -24.95 -29.37 -67.53
CA ARG A 980 -24.85 -29.48 -69.01
C ARG A 980 -24.46 -28.11 -69.58
N GLY A 981 -23.27 -28.03 -70.17
CA GLY A 981 -22.68 -26.80 -70.70
C GLY A 981 -21.28 -27.09 -71.21
N THR A 982 -21.17 -27.42 -72.50
CA THR A 982 -19.97 -27.95 -73.14
C THR A 982 -18.86 -26.92 -73.33
N TYR A 983 -17.63 -27.41 -73.30
CA TYR A 983 -16.39 -26.66 -73.51
C TYR A 983 -16.20 -26.32 -75.00
N GLN A 984 -15.77 -25.09 -75.33
CA GLN A 984 -15.20 -24.78 -76.66
C GLN A 984 -14.13 -23.68 -76.55
N ARG A 985 -13.12 -23.73 -77.45
CA ARG A 985 -11.84 -23.02 -77.32
C ARG A 985 -11.81 -21.65 -78.01
N LEU A 986 -10.81 -20.85 -77.61
CA LEU A 986 -10.41 -19.57 -78.18
C LEU A 986 -10.29 -19.59 -79.72
N HIS A 987 -10.77 -18.54 -80.38
CA HIS A 987 -9.98 -17.66 -81.26
C HIS A 987 -10.78 -16.40 -81.64
N GLU A 988 -10.07 -15.29 -81.89
CA GLU A 988 -10.48 -14.03 -82.57
C GLU A 988 -11.30 -12.94 -81.82
N PRO A 989 -11.21 -11.64 -82.24
CA PRO A 989 -11.21 -10.49 -81.33
C PRO A 989 -12.40 -9.49 -81.45
N ALA A 990 -12.29 -8.40 -80.67
CA ALA A 990 -13.33 -7.41 -80.35
C ALA A 990 -13.88 -6.52 -81.49
N PRO A 991 -15.03 -5.88 -81.24
CA PRO A 991 -15.22 -4.47 -81.59
C PRO A 991 -15.64 -3.60 -80.39
N ALA A 992 -15.36 -2.29 -80.49
CA ALA A 992 -15.67 -1.27 -79.49
C ALA A 992 -16.92 -0.43 -79.86
N GLY A 993 -17.46 0.33 -78.89
CA GLY A 993 -18.57 1.26 -79.12
C GLY A 993 -18.94 2.16 -77.94
N LEU A 994 -18.17 3.24 -77.72
CA LEU A 994 -18.57 4.42 -76.91
C LEU A 994 -19.09 5.51 -77.86
N PRO A 995 -20.09 6.34 -77.46
CA PRO A 995 -19.79 7.66 -76.86
C PRO A 995 -20.90 8.17 -75.88
N ARG A 996 -20.78 9.26 -75.09
CA ARG A 996 -19.68 10.12 -74.57
C ARG A 996 -20.28 10.98 -73.43
N GLU A 997 -19.56 11.22 -72.35
CA GLU A 997 -19.80 12.38 -71.45
C GLU A 997 -19.23 13.68 -72.07
N PRO A 998 -19.49 14.87 -71.48
CA PRO A 998 -18.58 15.39 -70.43
C PRO A 998 -19.33 16.01 -69.21
N ALA A 999 -18.92 15.96 -67.92
CA ALA A 999 -17.64 15.73 -67.20
C ALA A 999 -16.97 17.00 -66.61
N ALA A 1000 -16.99 17.11 -65.26
CA ALA A 1000 -16.05 17.82 -64.33
C ALA A 1000 -16.71 17.97 -62.93
N SER A 1001 -16.09 17.90 -61.74
CA SER A 1001 -14.73 17.52 -61.25
C SER A 1001 -14.72 17.61 -59.68
N PHE A 1002 -13.94 16.87 -58.85
CA PHE A 1002 -13.25 15.56 -59.01
C PHE A 1002 -12.73 14.97 -57.65
N SER A 1003 -13.41 13.94 -57.07
CA SER A 1003 -12.78 12.84 -56.27
C SER A 1003 -12.22 13.14 -54.84
N PRO A 1004 -11.75 12.15 -54.02
CA PRO A 1004 -11.82 10.67 -54.12
C PRO A 1004 -12.30 9.91 -52.85
N LEU A 1005 -12.63 8.61 -52.99
CA LEU A 1005 -12.33 7.56 -51.99
C LEU A 1005 -12.41 6.15 -52.64
N SER A 1006 -11.61 5.20 -52.16
CA SER A 1006 -11.30 3.93 -52.87
C SER A 1006 -11.97 2.66 -52.31
N THR A 1007 -12.16 1.67 -53.18
CA THR A 1007 -12.74 0.33 -52.96
C THR A 1007 -11.74 -0.65 -52.30
N THR A 1008 -12.11 -1.80 -51.72
CA THR A 1008 -12.75 -2.99 -52.34
C THR A 1008 -13.27 -3.99 -51.30
N ALA A 1009 -14.16 -4.90 -51.71
CA ALA A 1009 -14.69 -6.02 -50.90
C ALA A 1009 -14.24 -7.39 -51.46
N PRO A 1010 -14.10 -8.46 -50.64
CA PRO A 1010 -13.76 -9.81 -51.09
C PRO A 1010 -14.97 -10.67 -51.49
N SER A 1011 -14.69 -11.79 -52.16
CA SER A 1011 -15.68 -12.62 -52.87
C SER A 1011 -16.27 -13.81 -52.07
N LEU A 1012 -17.54 -14.10 -52.36
CA LEU A 1012 -18.44 -15.06 -51.69
C LEU A 1012 -18.10 -16.57 -51.79
N LEU A 1013 -16.90 -16.94 -52.22
CA LEU A 1013 -16.49 -18.34 -52.41
C LEU A 1013 -15.59 -18.89 -51.29
N ASN A 1014 -14.86 -18.03 -50.58
CA ASN A 1014 -14.01 -18.47 -49.45
C ASN A 1014 -14.80 -18.68 -48.14
N SER A 1015 -16.06 -18.24 -48.08
CA SER A 1015 -16.90 -18.29 -46.88
C SER A 1015 -17.58 -19.65 -46.65
N LEU A 1016 -17.66 -20.52 -47.66
CA LEU A 1016 -18.30 -21.84 -47.53
C LEU A 1016 -17.35 -22.92 -47.01
N ASP A 1017 -16.11 -22.99 -47.49
CA ASP A 1017 -15.11 -23.93 -46.97
C ASP A 1017 -14.72 -23.59 -45.51
N ALA A 1018 -14.65 -22.30 -45.18
CA ALA A 1018 -14.46 -21.85 -43.81
C ALA A 1018 -15.60 -22.29 -42.88
N LEU A 1019 -16.87 -22.19 -43.33
CA LEU A 1019 -18.02 -22.65 -42.56
C LEU A 1019 -18.02 -24.18 -42.39
N LEU A 1020 -17.66 -24.93 -43.44
CA LEU A 1020 -17.62 -26.39 -43.40
C LEU A 1020 -16.53 -26.90 -42.45
N HIS A 1021 -15.35 -26.28 -42.46
CA HIS A 1021 -14.29 -26.59 -41.49
C HIS A 1021 -14.69 -26.25 -40.06
N LEU A 1022 -15.36 -25.10 -39.83
CA LEU A 1022 -15.83 -24.71 -38.49
C LEU A 1022 -16.91 -25.66 -37.95
N LEU A 1023 -17.83 -26.11 -38.81
CA LEU A 1023 -18.87 -27.07 -38.44
C LEU A 1023 -18.29 -28.46 -38.18
N LEU A 1024 -17.30 -28.90 -38.96
CA LEU A 1024 -16.66 -30.20 -38.76
C LEU A 1024 -15.83 -30.22 -37.46
N SER A 1025 -15.08 -29.16 -37.16
CA SER A 1025 -14.32 -29.05 -35.90
C SER A 1025 -15.24 -28.93 -34.68
N CYS A 1026 -16.36 -28.19 -34.77
CA CYS A 1026 -17.38 -28.18 -33.71
C CYS A 1026 -18.03 -29.55 -33.49
N LEU A 1027 -18.31 -30.32 -34.55
CA LEU A 1027 -18.88 -31.66 -34.43
C LEU A 1027 -17.90 -32.64 -33.77
N ILE A 1028 -16.62 -32.57 -34.15
CA ILE A 1028 -15.54 -33.39 -33.56
C ILE A 1028 -15.35 -33.02 -32.07
N ALA A 1029 -15.32 -31.72 -31.74
CA ALA A 1029 -15.25 -31.27 -30.35
C ALA A 1029 -16.44 -31.78 -29.51
N CYS A 1030 -17.66 -31.78 -30.05
CA CYS A 1030 -18.84 -32.33 -29.36
C CYS A 1030 -18.75 -33.86 -29.15
N ILE A 1031 -18.13 -34.61 -30.06
CA ILE A 1031 -17.91 -36.06 -29.91
C ILE A 1031 -16.83 -36.34 -28.87
N VAL A 1032 -15.73 -35.58 -28.87
CA VAL A 1032 -14.65 -35.70 -27.87
C VAL A 1032 -15.15 -35.34 -26.47
N TRP A 1033 -15.96 -34.29 -26.32
CA TRP A 1033 -16.54 -33.88 -25.04
C TRP A 1033 -17.58 -34.88 -24.48
N ALA A 1034 -18.10 -35.79 -25.32
CA ALA A 1034 -19.09 -36.79 -24.93
C ALA A 1034 -18.50 -38.19 -24.61
N SER A 1035 -17.18 -38.37 -24.70
CA SER A 1035 -16.50 -39.68 -24.59
C SER A 1035 -15.62 -39.75 -23.34
N THR A 1036 -16.10 -40.40 -22.28
CA THR A 1036 -15.39 -40.55 -20.99
C THR A 1036 -14.44 -41.77 -20.94
N ASP A 1037 -13.78 -42.11 -22.05
CA ASP A 1037 -12.97 -43.34 -22.16
C ASP A 1037 -11.56 -43.06 -22.73
N THR A 1038 -10.55 -43.30 -21.90
CA THR A 1038 -9.16 -42.81 -22.05
C THR A 1038 -8.37 -43.51 -23.15
N ASP A 1039 -8.69 -44.76 -23.48
CA ASP A 1039 -7.98 -45.53 -24.53
C ASP A 1039 -8.21 -44.98 -25.96
N THR A 1040 -9.25 -44.18 -26.15
CA THR A 1040 -9.53 -43.52 -27.43
C THR A 1040 -8.54 -42.37 -27.71
N TYR A 1041 -8.05 -41.71 -26.66
CA TYR A 1041 -7.17 -40.54 -26.77
C TYR A 1041 -5.74 -40.93 -27.18
N LEU A 1042 -5.23 -42.05 -26.65
CA LEU A 1042 -3.89 -42.56 -26.93
C LEU A 1042 -3.73 -43.01 -28.40
N ASN A 1043 -4.77 -43.57 -29.02
CA ASN A 1043 -4.75 -43.92 -30.44
C ASN A 1043 -4.73 -42.69 -31.36
N TYR A 1044 -5.26 -41.55 -30.93
CA TYR A 1044 -5.27 -40.31 -31.73
C TYR A 1044 -3.87 -39.67 -31.81
N CYS A 1045 -3.12 -39.64 -30.70
CA CYS A 1045 -1.73 -39.18 -30.67
C CYS A 1045 -0.80 -39.99 -31.60
N SER A 1046 -1.10 -41.27 -31.85
CA SER A 1046 -0.30 -42.10 -32.77
C SER A 1046 -0.52 -41.81 -34.26
N ILE A 1047 -1.61 -41.14 -34.64
CA ILE A 1047 -1.96 -40.89 -36.06
C ILE A 1047 -1.54 -39.47 -36.49
N VAL A 1048 -1.57 -38.51 -35.58
CA VAL A 1048 -1.16 -37.10 -35.84
C VAL A 1048 0.37 -36.95 -35.98
N HIS A 1049 1.16 -37.95 -35.58
CA HIS A 1049 2.62 -37.98 -35.78
C HIS A 1049 3.08 -38.67 -37.08
N SER A 1050 2.17 -39.03 -37.99
CA SER A 1050 2.50 -39.68 -39.28
C SER A 1050 1.78 -39.09 -40.49
N ALA A 1051 1.46 -37.79 -40.48
CA ALA A 1051 0.82 -37.05 -41.58
C ALA A 1051 1.53 -35.71 -41.83
#